data_AF-A0A7I7T3Z6-F1
#
_entry.id   AF-A0A7I7T3Z6-F1
#
_cell.length_a   1.000
_cell.length_b   1.000
_cell.length_c   1.000
_cell.angle_alpha   90.00
_cell.angle_beta   90.00
_cell.angle_gamma   90.00
#
_symmetry.space_group_name_H-M   'P 1'
#
loop_
_entity.id
_entity.type
_entity.pdbx_description
1 polymer ?
#
loop_
_entity_poly.entity_id
_entity_poly.type
_entity_poly.pdbx_seq_one_letter_code
_entity_poly.pdbx_strand_id
1 'polypeptide(L)'
;MRHSTRELSRKPEQLSAVDFQSLGVRDLLDARDQFRVHLAHKPNVFSTAVGRYLVRDTDPDTHEVSNARLSHRQPKAAPRTLRNSSVKTWSWPCVLVFVKRWQTLDDLAKHPEDVVPPFIYMPDGRIIPVCVVLAESAHLSAPILDPSHLAADSLGVGSPIYVDAQGMRRMGTVACLVSDGSDFYALTNTHLAGVVGRPVRALLDGVPVVVGNTLGAPHLTERTFSEVYPSLPGRDAVVNIDAAIVRLEDANIWDESVLTKPLGDVKDFDASTASLSWIGQPVVGHGAASGEMHGEIKALFYRYKSVGGRDYIADFVIGTRSDGTSGPLVTQPGDSGSLWCLDGVIEPGERSPFGLEWGGQQITDDPAGGQFLQFSLATSMAVVLRELNLDLLSGPTAERVQYWGPVGHFKIGQQACFLVKNPALRKFFTANVNNLSFRDNNQLKTATDLQAKDFVPLSDVPDVVWKTTINKVKPKVARVMENWNHYADIDLPGGDGQSLLEAYQADEDSLNHSNWMDFYDDAPPPSASTSKTNNQGALPFRAWQIFAKIVEFARQGDGARFLTAAGCLAHYVGDACQPLHSSQHSDGLNGARTGVHATYEDNMVDAHADDIAREISGAIKNLSFTPRTIGSPRDAAKAVMDLMIFARDTLPPETICTTYNKARPGQHTSATKAPAVLDALWNTCGEQTVDVIAAGAVTLSALWAAAWKLSGAANDSDWLTTVLDGTTDLMPIYQDKDFLTSLHLKYLGQDDLPGSDAPQNPPPPPSSAPAKKAARKAPAKKASGKQAAHQAAPAKATKKAARKR
;
A
#
# COMPACT_ATOMS: atom_id res chain seq x y z
N MET A 1 44.42 -52.88 -0.27
CA MET A 1 45.16 -51.70 0.24
C MET A 1 44.40 -51.10 1.41
N ARG A 2 45.06 -50.58 2.45
CA ARG A 2 44.40 -49.89 3.56
C ARG A 2 44.19 -48.43 3.19
N HIS A 3 42.95 -47.93 3.25
CA HIS A 3 42.69 -46.50 3.48
C HIS A 3 41.40 -46.31 4.30
N SER A 4 41.59 -46.22 5.62
CA SER A 4 40.83 -45.41 6.57
C SER A 4 39.37 -45.06 6.23
N THR A 5 38.47 -46.05 6.24
CA THR A 5 37.07 -45.79 6.61
C THR A 5 37.05 -45.36 8.07
N ARG A 6 37.06 -44.05 8.31
CA ARG A 6 36.94 -43.50 9.66
C ARG A 6 35.50 -43.73 10.13
N GLU A 7 35.36 -44.41 11.27
CA GLU A 7 34.08 -44.80 11.84
C GLU A 7 33.20 -43.57 12.12
N LEU A 8 32.05 -43.50 11.44
CA LEU A 8 30.89 -42.71 11.88
C LEU A 8 29.57 -43.45 11.58
N SER A 9 29.61 -44.79 11.57
CA SER A 9 28.41 -45.60 11.76
C SER A 9 28.02 -45.53 13.24
N ARG A 10 27.25 -44.51 13.62
CA ARG A 10 26.50 -44.56 14.87
C ARG A 10 25.56 -45.76 14.80
N LYS A 11 25.70 -46.70 15.73
CA LYS A 11 24.73 -47.79 15.87
C LYS A 11 23.34 -47.18 16.11
N PRO A 12 22.25 -47.74 15.57
CA PRO A 12 20.87 -47.23 15.79
C PRO A 12 20.47 -47.08 17.26
N GLU A 13 21.18 -47.74 18.17
CA GLU A 13 21.00 -47.73 19.63
C GLU A 13 21.40 -46.41 20.33
N GLN A 14 21.81 -45.36 19.60
CA GLN A 14 22.40 -44.13 20.15
C GLN A 14 21.71 -42.81 19.71
N LEU A 15 20.46 -42.85 19.26
CA LEU A 15 19.71 -41.64 18.88
C LEU A 15 19.02 -40.99 20.11
N SER A 16 19.05 -39.66 20.18
CA SER A 16 18.43 -38.82 21.21
C SER A 16 17.57 -37.71 20.58
N ALA A 17 16.70 -37.08 21.36
CA ALA A 17 15.86 -35.96 20.88
C ALA A 17 16.68 -34.78 20.34
N VAL A 18 17.90 -34.56 20.87
CA VAL A 18 18.82 -33.50 20.45
C VAL A 18 19.33 -33.71 19.02
N ASP A 19 19.52 -34.96 18.60
CA ASP A 19 20.06 -35.30 17.27
C ASP A 19 19.14 -34.91 16.10
N PHE A 20 17.87 -34.58 16.38
CA PHE A 20 16.86 -34.22 15.39
C PHE A 20 16.52 -32.73 15.36
N GLN A 21 17.07 -31.91 16.26
CA GLN A 21 16.72 -30.47 16.36
C GLN A 21 17.11 -29.64 15.13
N SER A 22 18.04 -30.13 14.31
CA SER A 22 18.47 -29.47 13.06
C SER A 22 17.54 -29.72 11.86
N LEU A 23 16.54 -30.59 11.98
CA LEU A 23 15.62 -30.90 10.88
C LEU A 23 14.59 -29.78 10.68
N GLY A 24 14.50 -29.26 9.45
CA GLY A 24 13.52 -28.26 9.05
C GLY A 24 12.28 -28.83 8.37
N VAL A 25 11.33 -27.95 8.05
CA VAL A 25 10.13 -28.27 7.24
C VAL A 25 10.52 -28.99 5.93
N ARG A 26 11.56 -28.50 5.26
CA ARG A 26 12.08 -29.07 4.00
C ARG A 26 12.52 -30.54 4.16
N ASP A 27 13.18 -30.89 5.25
CA ASP A 27 13.64 -32.27 5.50
C ASP A 27 12.47 -33.24 5.71
N LEU A 28 11.46 -32.79 6.47
CA LEU A 28 10.25 -33.57 6.73
C LEU A 28 9.41 -33.76 5.46
N LEU A 29 9.31 -32.73 4.63
CA LEU A 29 8.62 -32.79 3.34
C LEU A 29 9.36 -33.69 2.34
N ASP A 30 10.69 -33.63 2.27
CA ASP A 30 11.51 -34.52 1.43
C ASP A 30 11.31 -35.99 1.82
N ALA A 31 11.36 -36.29 3.12
CA ALA A 31 11.11 -37.63 3.65
C ALA A 31 9.71 -38.14 3.32
N ARG A 32 8.70 -37.27 3.46
CA ARG A 32 7.31 -37.58 3.12
C ARG A 32 7.12 -37.80 1.61
N ASP A 33 7.76 -36.99 0.76
CA ASP A 33 7.74 -37.12 -0.70
C ASP A 33 8.38 -38.45 -1.14
N GLN A 34 9.56 -38.78 -0.61
CA GLN A 34 10.26 -40.02 -0.92
C GLN A 34 9.54 -41.28 -0.42
N PHE A 35 8.95 -41.25 0.79
CA PHE A 35 8.21 -42.39 1.36
C PHE A 35 6.72 -42.38 1.02
N ARG A 36 6.25 -41.43 0.20
CA ARG A 36 4.84 -41.23 -0.17
C ARG A 36 4.15 -42.52 -0.60
N VAL A 37 4.74 -43.21 -1.58
CA VAL A 37 4.18 -44.45 -2.16
C VAL A 37 4.10 -45.57 -1.12
N HIS A 38 5.08 -45.66 -0.21
CA HIS A 38 5.08 -46.66 0.86
C HIS A 38 4.02 -46.37 1.93
N LEU A 39 3.80 -45.10 2.27
CA LEU A 39 2.75 -44.68 3.22
C LEU A 39 1.35 -44.76 2.60
N ALA A 40 1.19 -44.48 1.31
CA ALA A 40 -0.08 -44.54 0.59
C ALA A 40 -0.57 -45.99 0.37
N HIS A 41 0.33 -46.96 0.22
CA HIS A 41 -0.04 -48.38 0.08
C HIS A 41 -0.41 -49.07 1.40
N LYS A 42 -0.19 -48.47 2.57
CA LYS A 42 -0.56 -49.06 3.86
C LYS A 42 -2.05 -48.79 4.15
N PRO A 43 -2.95 -49.80 4.14
CA PRO A 43 -4.40 -49.58 4.30
C PRO A 43 -4.80 -48.99 5.66
N ASN A 44 -3.89 -49.06 6.64
CA ASN A 44 -4.09 -48.51 7.97
C ASN A 44 -3.84 -46.98 8.03
N VAL A 45 -3.06 -46.41 7.11
CA VAL A 45 -2.72 -44.98 7.07
C VAL A 45 -3.78 -44.23 6.28
N PHE A 46 -4.45 -43.26 6.90
CA PHE A 46 -5.41 -42.40 6.19
C PHE A 46 -4.87 -41.00 5.91
N SER A 47 -4.03 -40.43 6.79
CA SER A 47 -3.47 -39.09 6.61
C SER A 47 -2.00 -38.98 7.06
N THR A 48 -1.32 -37.93 6.58
CA THR A 48 0.03 -37.54 6.98
C THR A 48 0.15 -36.01 7.10
N ALA A 49 1.03 -35.53 7.96
CA ALA A 49 1.40 -34.11 8.07
C ALA A 49 2.88 -33.98 8.47
N VAL A 50 3.42 -32.76 8.47
CA VAL A 50 4.72 -32.48 9.10
C VAL A 50 4.53 -31.70 10.39
N GLY A 51 5.32 -32.01 11.41
CA GLY A 51 5.22 -31.28 12.66
C GLY A 51 6.20 -31.71 13.74
N ARG A 52 5.78 -31.57 14.99
CA ARG A 52 6.56 -31.94 16.18
C ARG A 52 6.02 -33.22 16.81
N TYR A 53 6.92 -34.01 17.38
CA TYR A 53 6.58 -35.30 17.97
C TYR A 53 5.68 -35.13 19.20
N LEU A 54 4.53 -35.80 19.19
CA LEU A 54 3.57 -35.76 20.29
C LEU A 54 4.04 -36.70 21.41
N VAL A 55 4.34 -36.14 22.57
CA VAL A 55 4.68 -36.88 23.80
C VAL A 55 3.39 -37.23 24.51
N ARG A 56 3.17 -38.50 24.91
CA ARG A 56 1.96 -38.82 25.69
C ARG A 56 2.06 -38.20 27.06
N ASP A 57 0.95 -37.79 27.64
CA ASP A 57 0.92 -37.22 29.00
C ASP A 57 1.15 -38.28 30.11
N THR A 58 1.34 -39.55 29.70
CA THR A 58 1.77 -40.69 30.53
C THR A 58 3.19 -41.18 30.20
N ASP A 59 3.87 -40.63 29.19
CA ASP A 59 5.26 -40.99 28.88
C ASP A 59 6.19 -40.39 29.98
N PRO A 60 7.25 -41.06 30.46
CA PRO A 60 8.06 -40.59 31.60
C PRO A 60 8.76 -39.24 31.39
N ASP A 61 8.92 -38.81 30.13
CA ASP A 61 9.49 -37.54 29.68
C ASP A 61 8.42 -36.45 29.42
N THR A 62 7.23 -36.58 30.03
CA THR A 62 6.12 -35.60 29.94
C THR A 62 6.48 -34.22 30.51
N HIS A 63 7.32 -34.16 31.55
CA HIS A 63 7.59 -32.94 32.32
C HIS A 63 8.99 -32.33 32.12
N GLU A 64 9.99 -33.13 31.75
CA GLU A 64 11.35 -32.67 31.47
C GLU A 64 12.00 -33.51 30.36
N VAL A 65 13.02 -32.94 29.69
CA VAL A 65 13.83 -33.66 28.69
C VAL A 65 14.55 -34.82 29.34
N SER A 66 14.06 -36.04 29.11
CA SER A 66 14.80 -37.22 29.51
C SER A 66 16.05 -37.39 28.64
N ASN A 67 17.22 -37.41 29.27
CA ASN A 67 18.48 -37.87 28.65
C ASN A 67 18.49 -39.40 28.44
N ALA A 68 17.37 -40.11 28.69
CA ALA A 68 17.19 -41.44 28.18
C ALA A 68 17.38 -41.43 26.65
N ARG A 69 18.01 -42.48 26.15
CA ARG A 69 18.06 -42.74 24.70
C ARG A 69 16.64 -42.78 24.18
N LEU A 70 16.43 -42.54 22.89
CA LEU A 70 15.23 -42.98 22.19
C LEU A 70 15.27 -44.51 22.00
N SER A 71 15.43 -45.22 23.11
CA SER A 71 15.33 -46.66 23.19
C SER A 71 13.90 -47.01 22.81
N HIS A 72 13.77 -47.59 21.61
CA HIS A 72 12.69 -48.44 21.13
C HIS A 72 11.34 -48.21 21.82
N ARG A 73 10.35 -47.68 21.08
CA ARG A 73 8.94 -47.67 21.52
C ARG A 73 8.67 -48.97 22.28
N GLN A 74 8.20 -48.89 23.54
CA GLN A 74 7.87 -50.07 24.34
C GLN A 74 7.18 -51.10 23.43
N PRO A 75 7.58 -52.39 23.43
CA PRO A 75 7.02 -53.36 22.48
C PRO A 75 5.48 -53.40 22.48
N LYS A 76 4.88 -53.03 23.61
CA LYS A 76 3.44 -52.86 23.85
C LYS A 76 3.06 -51.43 24.28
N ALA A 77 3.67 -50.42 23.66
CA ALA A 77 3.35 -49.02 23.93
C ALA A 77 1.86 -48.74 23.74
N ALA A 78 1.24 -48.02 24.68
CA ALA A 78 -0.16 -47.63 24.60
C ALA A 78 -0.45 -46.78 23.35
N PRO A 79 -1.69 -46.78 22.83
CA PRO A 79 -2.09 -45.89 21.74
C PRO A 79 -1.74 -44.44 22.03
N ARG A 80 -1.22 -43.75 21.02
CA ARG A 80 -1.04 -42.31 21.04
C ARG A 80 -2.18 -41.67 20.25
N THR A 81 -2.94 -40.80 20.89
CA THR A 81 -4.08 -40.09 20.29
C THR A 81 -3.90 -38.59 20.51
N LEU A 82 -4.64 -37.77 19.78
CA LEU A 82 -4.59 -36.31 19.92
C LEU A 82 -5.19 -35.82 21.26
N ARG A 83 -5.73 -36.73 22.10
CA ARG A 83 -6.29 -36.46 23.43
C ARG A 83 -5.35 -36.79 24.57
N ASN A 84 -4.45 -37.74 24.37
CA ASN A 84 -3.53 -38.25 25.40
C ASN A 84 -2.06 -37.90 25.13
N SER A 85 -1.82 -37.03 24.16
CA SER A 85 -0.48 -36.58 23.77
C SER A 85 -0.48 -35.18 23.21
N SER A 86 0.60 -34.45 23.47
CA SER A 86 0.76 -33.05 23.13
C SER A 86 2.20 -32.71 22.72
N VAL A 87 2.37 -31.59 22.03
CA VAL A 87 3.69 -31.03 21.74
C VAL A 87 4.25 -30.43 23.04
N LYS A 88 5.49 -30.77 23.39
CA LYS A 88 6.24 -30.15 24.50
C LYS A 88 7.31 -29.22 23.93
N THR A 89 7.91 -28.35 24.73
CA THR A 89 8.96 -27.41 24.28
C THR A 89 10.20 -28.12 23.72
N TRP A 90 10.42 -29.39 24.09
CA TRP A 90 11.49 -30.26 23.59
C TRP A 90 11.06 -31.25 22.49
N SER A 91 9.80 -31.22 22.05
CA SER A 91 9.32 -32.10 20.97
C SER A 91 10.08 -31.86 19.67
N TRP A 92 10.70 -32.92 19.16
CA TRP A 92 11.54 -32.88 17.97
C TRP A 92 10.73 -32.90 16.65
N PRO A 93 11.30 -32.42 15.54
CA PRO A 93 10.73 -32.53 14.20
C PRO A 93 10.39 -33.98 13.80
N CYS A 94 9.22 -34.20 13.19
CA CYS A 94 8.80 -35.51 12.71
C CYS A 94 7.74 -35.45 11.60
N VAL A 95 7.61 -36.53 10.84
CA VAL A 95 6.42 -36.78 10.01
C VAL A 95 5.33 -37.36 10.91
N LEU A 96 4.16 -36.72 10.95
CA LEU A 96 2.96 -37.21 11.60
C LEU A 96 2.25 -38.18 10.64
N VAL A 97 1.91 -39.38 11.12
CA VAL A 97 1.21 -40.41 10.34
C VAL A 97 -0.01 -40.88 11.12
N PHE A 98 -1.19 -40.61 10.58
CA PHE A 98 -2.46 -40.91 11.23
C PHE A 98 -2.98 -42.28 10.77
N VAL A 99 -3.26 -43.15 11.73
CA VAL A 99 -3.66 -44.55 11.50
C VAL A 99 -5.00 -44.88 12.14
N LYS A 100 -5.82 -45.68 11.46
CA LYS A 100 -7.15 -46.11 11.93
C LYS A 100 -7.09 -47.15 13.06
N ARG A 101 -6.03 -47.95 13.10
CA ARG A 101 -5.80 -49.02 14.10
C ARG A 101 -4.40 -48.87 14.67
N TRP A 102 -4.28 -49.01 16.00
CA TRP A 102 -2.95 -48.99 16.63
C TRP A 102 -2.20 -50.28 16.31
N GLN A 103 -0.92 -50.15 15.96
CA GLN A 103 -0.02 -51.26 15.69
C GLN A 103 1.26 -51.05 16.50
N THR A 104 1.75 -52.12 17.10
CA THR A 104 2.88 -52.13 18.03
C THR A 104 4.19 -52.52 17.34
N LEU A 105 5.33 -52.48 18.05
CA LEU A 105 6.58 -53.01 17.47
C LEU A 105 6.57 -54.54 17.37
N ASP A 106 5.84 -55.23 18.25
CA ASP A 106 5.62 -56.69 18.13
C ASP A 106 4.86 -57.04 16.85
N ASP A 107 4.02 -56.13 16.34
CA ASP A 107 3.30 -56.29 15.07
C ASP A 107 4.21 -55.97 13.88
N LEU A 108 5.09 -54.95 13.99
CA LEU A 108 6.09 -54.62 12.96
C LEU A 108 7.05 -55.79 12.70
N ALA A 109 7.38 -56.58 13.74
CA ALA A 109 8.23 -57.74 13.62
C ALA A 109 7.55 -58.95 12.93
N LYS A 110 6.20 -58.99 12.90
CA LYS A 110 5.41 -60.07 12.30
C LYS A 110 4.89 -59.73 10.90
N HIS A 111 4.49 -58.47 10.71
CA HIS A 111 3.89 -57.91 9.50
C HIS A 111 4.55 -56.58 9.12
N PRO A 112 5.86 -56.58 8.77
CA PRO A 112 6.60 -55.36 8.42
C PRO A 112 6.00 -54.59 7.24
N GLU A 113 5.30 -55.27 6.34
CA GLU A 113 4.55 -54.72 5.23
C GLU A 113 3.41 -53.76 5.67
N ASP A 114 2.75 -54.05 6.79
CA ASP A 114 1.55 -53.32 7.23
C ASP A 114 1.85 -52.16 8.17
N VAL A 115 2.86 -52.30 9.04
CA VAL A 115 3.12 -51.34 10.13
C VAL A 115 3.93 -50.13 9.65
N VAL A 116 3.61 -48.95 10.17
CA VAL A 116 4.36 -47.70 9.89
C VAL A 116 5.68 -47.71 10.69
N PRO A 117 6.85 -47.59 10.04
CA PRO A 117 8.13 -47.60 10.73
C PRO A 117 8.30 -46.37 11.63
N PRO A 118 9.06 -46.46 12.75
CA PRO A 118 9.28 -45.33 13.66
C PRO A 118 10.25 -44.27 13.10
N PHE A 119 11.02 -44.61 12.07
CA PHE A 119 11.97 -43.71 11.40
C PHE A 119 11.94 -43.97 9.88
N ILE A 120 12.16 -42.90 9.12
CA ILE A 120 12.45 -42.90 7.69
C ILE A 120 13.97 -42.72 7.53
N TYR A 121 14.60 -43.60 6.76
CA TYR A 121 16.03 -43.55 6.45
C TYR A 121 16.21 -43.02 5.02
N MET A 122 16.88 -41.87 4.90
CA MET A 122 17.07 -41.19 3.62
C MET A 122 18.33 -41.70 2.89
N PRO A 123 18.38 -41.67 1.54
CA PRO A 123 19.55 -42.12 0.77
C PRO A 123 20.84 -41.35 1.06
N ASP A 124 20.74 -40.12 1.58
CA ASP A 124 21.86 -39.27 1.97
C ASP A 124 22.33 -39.46 3.43
N GLY A 125 21.69 -40.39 4.16
CA GLY A 125 22.00 -40.70 5.55
C GLY A 125 21.22 -39.89 6.60
N ARG A 126 20.34 -38.95 6.22
CA ARG A 126 19.39 -38.34 7.17
C ARG A 126 18.45 -39.41 7.74
N ILE A 127 18.13 -39.29 9.03
CA ILE A 127 17.16 -40.14 9.74
C ILE A 127 16.03 -39.24 10.22
N ILE A 128 14.81 -39.51 9.76
CA ILE A 128 13.65 -38.64 9.97
C ILE A 128 12.64 -39.36 10.87
N PRO A 129 12.32 -38.83 12.08
CA PRO A 129 11.39 -39.47 13.00
C PRO A 129 9.94 -39.52 12.48
N VAL A 130 9.21 -40.58 12.84
CA VAL A 130 7.79 -40.75 12.53
C VAL A 130 6.95 -40.85 13.80
N CYS A 131 6.05 -39.89 13.98
CA CYS A 131 5.05 -39.90 15.04
C CYS A 131 3.75 -40.54 14.52
N VAL A 132 3.53 -41.80 14.87
CA VAL A 132 2.27 -42.50 14.59
C VAL A 132 1.21 -42.06 15.61
N VAL A 133 0.02 -41.73 15.12
CA VAL A 133 -1.13 -41.25 15.90
C VAL A 133 -2.35 -42.08 15.53
N LEU A 134 -2.96 -42.74 16.52
CA LEU A 134 -4.27 -43.39 16.38
C LEU A 134 -5.34 -42.30 16.28
N ALA A 135 -6.15 -42.41 15.23
CA ALA A 135 -7.16 -41.44 14.84
C ALA A 135 -8.13 -42.10 13.85
N GLU A 136 -9.42 -41.87 13.98
CA GLU A 136 -10.41 -42.22 12.95
C GLU A 136 -11.23 -40.99 12.57
N SER A 137 -11.36 -40.73 11.26
CA SER A 137 -12.18 -39.64 10.75
C SER A 137 -13.66 -39.94 11.00
N ALA A 138 -14.34 -39.04 11.71
CA ALA A 138 -15.77 -39.12 11.95
C ALA A 138 -16.56 -38.33 10.90
N HIS A 139 -17.85 -38.67 10.75
CA HIS A 139 -18.77 -37.87 9.96
C HIS A 139 -19.30 -36.70 10.80
N LEU A 140 -19.25 -35.49 10.23
CA LEU A 140 -19.91 -34.32 10.78
C LEU A 140 -21.45 -34.53 10.76
N SER A 141 -22.06 -34.63 11.93
CA SER A 141 -23.50 -34.41 12.08
C SER A 141 -23.78 -32.92 11.87
N ALA A 142 -24.75 -32.58 11.02
CA ALA A 142 -25.15 -31.18 10.83
C ALA A 142 -25.76 -30.63 12.14
N PRO A 143 -25.17 -29.58 12.75
CA PRO A 143 -25.74 -28.95 13.93
C PRO A 143 -27.04 -28.21 13.58
N ILE A 144 -27.84 -27.91 14.61
CA ILE A 144 -28.93 -26.95 14.47
C ILE A 144 -28.29 -25.55 14.49
N LEU A 145 -28.20 -24.91 13.32
CA LEU A 145 -27.79 -23.50 13.23
C LEU A 145 -28.80 -22.62 13.98
N ASP A 146 -28.29 -21.76 14.86
CA ASP A 146 -29.09 -20.70 15.46
C ASP A 146 -29.35 -19.60 14.42
N PRO A 147 -30.61 -19.29 14.07
CA PRO A 147 -30.91 -18.26 13.09
C PRO A 147 -30.45 -16.84 13.48
N SER A 148 -30.19 -16.59 14.78
CA SER A 148 -29.68 -15.28 15.24
C SER A 148 -28.24 -15.02 14.80
N HIS A 149 -27.41 -16.06 14.65
CA HIS A 149 -26.04 -15.94 14.14
C HIS A 149 -26.00 -15.64 12.62
N LEU A 150 -27.14 -15.70 11.94
CA LEU A 150 -27.26 -15.49 10.49
C LEU A 150 -27.69 -14.07 10.12
N ALA A 151 -27.93 -13.20 11.11
CA ALA A 151 -28.10 -11.77 10.96
C ALA A 151 -26.85 -11.04 11.44
N ALA A 152 -26.54 -9.90 10.83
CA ALA A 152 -25.56 -8.96 11.34
C ALA A 152 -26.08 -7.53 11.16
N ASP A 153 -25.59 -6.59 11.96
CA ASP A 153 -25.96 -5.18 11.83
C ASP A 153 -25.14 -4.51 10.70
N SER A 154 -23.96 -5.07 10.38
CA SER A 154 -23.01 -4.58 9.39
C SER A 154 -22.21 -5.71 8.71
N LEU A 155 -21.52 -5.40 7.61
CA LEU A 155 -20.64 -6.36 6.92
C LEU A 155 -19.19 -6.17 7.38
N GLY A 156 -18.55 -7.20 7.91
CA GLY A 156 -17.16 -7.14 8.34
C GLY A 156 -16.52 -8.52 8.41
N VAL A 157 -15.35 -8.60 9.05
CA VAL A 157 -14.67 -9.88 9.31
C VAL A 157 -15.55 -10.74 10.21
N GLY A 158 -15.86 -11.96 9.77
CA GLY A 158 -16.74 -12.88 10.50
C GLY A 158 -18.22 -12.79 10.10
N SER A 159 -18.66 -11.78 9.36
CA SER A 159 -20.08 -11.58 9.05
C SER A 159 -20.67 -12.72 8.18
N PRO A 160 -21.95 -13.10 8.41
CA PRO A 160 -22.65 -14.10 7.63
C PRO A 160 -22.97 -13.63 6.20
N ILE A 161 -22.55 -14.41 5.21
CA ILE A 161 -22.97 -14.26 3.81
C ILE A 161 -23.52 -15.57 3.26
N TYR A 162 -24.37 -15.46 2.24
CA TYR A 162 -25.00 -16.60 1.61
C TYR A 162 -25.24 -16.43 0.11
N VAL A 163 -25.41 -17.57 -0.55
CA VAL A 163 -25.90 -17.67 -1.92
C VAL A 163 -27.05 -18.67 -2.00
N ASP A 164 -28.08 -18.33 -2.76
CA ASP A 164 -29.17 -19.26 -3.08
C ASP A 164 -28.84 -19.97 -4.42
N ALA A 165 -28.60 -21.28 -4.37
CA ALA A 165 -28.11 -22.07 -5.50
C ALA A 165 -28.72 -23.48 -5.52
N GLN A 166 -29.24 -23.90 -6.69
CA GLN A 166 -29.85 -25.23 -6.90
C GLN A 166 -31.00 -25.55 -5.92
N GLY A 167 -31.78 -24.55 -5.53
CA GLY A 167 -32.88 -24.69 -4.57
C GLY A 167 -32.45 -24.78 -3.10
N MET A 168 -31.17 -24.58 -2.79
CA MET A 168 -30.65 -24.56 -1.43
C MET A 168 -29.93 -23.24 -1.13
N ARG A 169 -30.05 -22.76 0.11
CA ARG A 169 -29.19 -21.70 0.62
C ARG A 169 -27.86 -22.30 1.09
N ARG A 170 -26.74 -21.75 0.61
CA ARG A 170 -25.40 -22.06 1.10
C ARG A 170 -24.90 -20.83 1.85
N MET A 171 -24.42 -21.03 3.07
CA MET A 171 -23.97 -19.96 3.97
C MET A 171 -22.49 -20.13 4.26
N GLY A 172 -21.82 -19.03 4.53
CA GLY A 172 -20.41 -18.96 4.85
C GLY A 172 -20.07 -17.62 5.50
N THR A 173 -18.78 -17.40 5.68
CA THR A 173 -18.20 -16.28 6.40
C THR A 173 -17.46 -15.35 5.44
N VAL A 174 -17.49 -14.05 5.74
CA VAL A 174 -16.57 -13.06 5.15
C VAL A 174 -15.24 -13.09 5.90
N ALA A 175 -14.14 -13.34 5.18
CA ALA A 175 -12.80 -13.39 5.76
C ALA A 175 -12.27 -11.99 6.09
N CYS A 176 -12.22 -11.11 5.09
CA CYS A 176 -11.71 -9.76 5.20
C CYS A 176 -12.07 -8.94 3.95
N LEU A 177 -11.87 -7.62 4.05
CA LEU A 177 -11.85 -6.74 2.91
C LEU A 177 -10.50 -6.87 2.22
N VAL A 178 -10.51 -7.00 0.90
CA VAL A 178 -9.32 -7.01 0.06
C VAL A 178 -9.54 -6.12 -1.16
N SER A 179 -8.46 -5.60 -1.74
CA SER A 179 -8.47 -4.66 -2.87
C SER A 179 -7.47 -5.10 -3.94
N ASP A 180 -7.76 -4.83 -5.21
CA ASP A 180 -6.79 -4.87 -6.32
C ASP A 180 -6.21 -3.48 -6.63
N GLY A 181 -6.50 -2.48 -5.79
CA GLY A 181 -6.21 -1.07 -5.98
C GLY A 181 -7.25 -0.31 -6.83
N SER A 182 -8.28 -0.99 -7.34
CA SER A 182 -9.37 -0.41 -8.16
C SER A 182 -10.77 -0.70 -7.61
N ASP A 183 -11.01 -1.89 -7.07
CA ASP A 183 -12.32 -2.35 -6.59
C ASP A 183 -12.18 -3.03 -5.21
N PHE A 184 -13.19 -2.87 -4.37
CA PHE A 184 -13.25 -3.52 -3.05
C PHE A 184 -13.96 -4.88 -3.14
N TYR A 185 -13.37 -5.87 -2.47
CA TYR A 185 -13.87 -7.24 -2.45
C TYR A 185 -14.01 -7.77 -1.02
N ALA A 186 -15.10 -8.49 -0.75
CA ALA A 186 -15.14 -9.41 0.38
C ALA A 186 -14.51 -10.76 -0.05
N LEU A 187 -13.49 -11.20 0.69
CA LEU A 187 -12.86 -12.51 0.51
C LEU A 187 -13.67 -13.60 1.22
N THR A 188 -13.86 -14.75 0.58
CA THR A 188 -14.52 -15.95 1.13
C THR A 188 -14.07 -17.20 0.36
N ASN A 189 -14.76 -18.35 0.46
CA ASN A 189 -14.35 -19.58 -0.23
C ASN A 189 -14.95 -19.80 -1.63
N THR A 190 -14.25 -20.55 -2.48
CA THR A 190 -14.75 -20.96 -3.81
C THR A 190 -15.94 -21.92 -3.71
N HIS A 191 -16.00 -22.81 -2.73
CA HIS A 191 -17.16 -23.72 -2.58
C HIS A 191 -18.47 -23.01 -2.21
N LEU A 192 -18.39 -21.78 -1.69
CA LEU A 192 -19.52 -20.86 -1.50
C LEU A 192 -19.74 -20.00 -2.76
N ALA A 193 -18.72 -19.24 -3.17
CA ALA A 193 -18.80 -18.09 -4.06
C ALA A 193 -18.15 -18.29 -5.45
N GLY A 194 -17.72 -19.50 -5.81
CA GLY A 194 -16.90 -19.77 -7.00
C GLY A 194 -17.59 -19.78 -8.36
N VAL A 195 -18.81 -19.28 -8.50
CA VAL A 195 -19.53 -19.21 -9.79
C VAL A 195 -19.78 -17.76 -10.16
N VAL A 196 -19.03 -17.28 -11.15
CA VAL A 196 -19.01 -15.88 -11.64
C VAL A 196 -20.40 -15.30 -11.87
N GLY A 197 -20.59 -14.04 -11.49
CA GLY A 197 -21.83 -13.29 -11.71
C GLY A 197 -22.99 -13.75 -10.82
N ARG A 198 -22.73 -14.60 -9.83
CA ARG A 198 -23.72 -14.95 -8.80
C ARG A 198 -23.80 -13.82 -7.77
N PRO A 199 -25.01 -13.32 -7.44
CA PRO A 199 -25.19 -12.36 -6.36
C PRO A 199 -24.97 -13.05 -5.01
N VAL A 200 -24.17 -12.42 -4.16
CA VAL A 200 -23.95 -12.81 -2.76
C VAL A 200 -24.78 -11.88 -1.89
N ARG A 201 -25.39 -12.45 -0.86
CA ARG A 201 -26.29 -11.73 0.05
C ARG A 201 -25.82 -11.82 1.48
N ALA A 202 -26.15 -10.80 2.26
CA ALA A 202 -26.12 -10.82 3.72
C ALA A 202 -27.53 -10.53 4.25
N LEU A 203 -27.75 -10.80 5.53
CA LEU A 203 -28.98 -10.44 6.23
C LEU A 203 -28.65 -9.28 7.18
N LEU A 204 -28.65 -8.06 6.65
CA LEU A 204 -28.29 -6.85 7.38
C LEU A 204 -29.53 -6.25 8.05
N ASP A 205 -29.51 -6.01 9.36
CA ASP A 205 -30.68 -5.59 10.16
C ASP A 205 -31.92 -6.50 9.97
N GLY A 206 -31.71 -7.80 9.70
CA GLY A 206 -32.79 -8.73 9.36
C GLY A 206 -33.34 -8.61 7.94
N VAL A 207 -32.76 -7.77 7.08
CA VAL A 207 -33.16 -7.53 5.68
C VAL A 207 -32.19 -8.22 4.71
N PRO A 208 -32.68 -9.04 3.76
CA PRO A 208 -31.85 -9.62 2.69
C PRO A 208 -31.28 -8.58 1.73
N VAL A 209 -30.01 -8.21 1.89
CA VAL A 209 -29.29 -7.25 1.03
C VAL A 209 -28.35 -8.01 0.09
N VAL A 210 -28.27 -7.60 -1.19
CA VAL A 210 -27.18 -8.04 -2.09
C VAL A 210 -25.97 -7.20 -1.72
N VAL A 211 -24.90 -7.85 -1.23
CA VAL A 211 -23.67 -7.16 -0.83
C VAL A 211 -22.70 -7.01 -1.99
N GLY A 212 -22.83 -7.86 -3.01
CA GLY A 212 -21.91 -7.88 -4.14
C GLY A 212 -22.12 -9.05 -5.08
N ASN A 213 -21.31 -9.09 -6.13
CA ASN A 213 -21.32 -10.17 -7.12
C ASN A 213 -19.96 -10.87 -7.19
N THR A 214 -20.02 -12.18 -7.27
CA THR A 214 -18.83 -13.05 -7.40
C THR A 214 -18.06 -12.76 -8.69
N LEU A 215 -16.76 -12.52 -8.61
CA LEU A 215 -15.92 -12.36 -9.79
C LEU A 215 -15.25 -13.66 -10.24
N GLY A 216 -14.90 -13.67 -11.53
CA GLY A 216 -14.17 -14.75 -12.17
C GLY A 216 -12.68 -14.72 -11.86
N ALA A 217 -12.30 -15.12 -10.65
CA ALA A 217 -10.96 -15.67 -10.46
C ALA A 217 -10.83 -16.95 -11.33
N PRO A 218 -9.72 -17.16 -12.05
CA PRO A 218 -9.48 -18.37 -12.82
C PRO A 218 -9.23 -19.58 -11.89
N HIS A 219 -10.32 -20.16 -11.39
CA HIS A 219 -10.41 -21.38 -10.58
C HIS A 219 -9.27 -21.53 -9.55
N LEU A 220 -9.19 -20.61 -8.59
CA LEU A 220 -8.29 -20.71 -7.43
C LEU A 220 -8.87 -21.62 -6.31
N THR A 221 -9.44 -22.75 -6.71
CA THR A 221 -9.72 -23.88 -5.83
C THR A 221 -8.42 -24.57 -5.42
N GLU A 222 -7.53 -24.83 -6.37
CA GLU A 222 -6.38 -25.74 -6.21
C GLU A 222 -5.15 -25.25 -7.01
N ARG A 223 -3.95 -25.39 -6.44
CA ARG A 223 -2.65 -25.16 -7.12
C ARG A 223 -1.68 -26.30 -6.84
N THR A 224 -0.74 -26.57 -7.75
CA THR A 224 0.29 -27.60 -7.51
C THR A 224 1.20 -27.15 -6.38
N PHE A 225 1.56 -28.04 -5.47
CA PHE A 225 2.37 -27.69 -4.30
C PHE A 225 3.72 -27.05 -4.68
N SER A 226 4.34 -27.50 -5.77
CA SER A 226 5.58 -26.92 -6.30
C SER A 226 5.41 -25.56 -6.99
N GLU A 227 4.19 -25.18 -7.39
CA GLU A 227 3.89 -23.83 -7.88
C GLU A 227 3.75 -22.88 -6.68
N VAL A 228 3.05 -23.33 -5.62
CA VAL A 228 2.85 -22.55 -4.40
C VAL A 228 4.15 -22.39 -3.60
N TYR A 229 4.95 -23.45 -3.52
CA TYR A 229 6.18 -23.55 -2.72
C TYR A 229 7.39 -24.10 -3.51
N PRO A 230 7.99 -23.34 -4.44
CA PRO A 230 8.98 -23.86 -5.40
C PRO A 230 10.26 -24.48 -4.82
N SER A 231 10.63 -24.18 -3.57
CA SER A 231 11.82 -24.72 -2.90
C SER A 231 11.53 -25.89 -1.96
N LEU A 232 10.26 -26.30 -1.80
CA LEU A 232 9.83 -27.38 -0.91
C LEU A 232 9.42 -28.65 -1.69
N PRO A 233 9.80 -29.86 -1.25
CA PRO A 233 9.41 -31.11 -1.90
C PRO A 233 7.91 -31.43 -1.80
N GLY A 234 7.33 -31.93 -2.89
CA GLY A 234 5.93 -32.36 -2.97
C GLY A 234 5.47 -32.62 -4.41
N ARG A 235 6.08 -33.60 -5.08
CA ARG A 235 6.01 -33.77 -6.56
C ARG A 235 4.63 -34.12 -7.12
N ASP A 236 3.73 -34.63 -6.29
CA ASP A 236 2.34 -34.97 -6.65
C ASP A 236 1.32 -34.36 -5.67
N ALA A 237 1.69 -33.27 -5.02
CA ALA A 237 0.84 -32.60 -4.03
C ALA A 237 0.11 -31.39 -4.62
N VAL A 238 -1.07 -31.11 -4.07
CA VAL A 238 -1.93 -29.98 -4.43
C VAL A 238 -2.33 -29.25 -3.16
N VAL A 239 -2.15 -27.92 -3.14
CA VAL A 239 -2.65 -27.05 -2.07
C VAL A 239 -4.08 -26.64 -2.42
N ASN A 240 -4.99 -26.83 -1.48
CA ASN A 240 -6.37 -26.37 -1.61
C ASN A 240 -6.45 -24.89 -1.20
N ILE A 241 -6.54 -23.99 -2.18
CA ILE A 241 -6.65 -22.55 -1.91
C ILE A 241 -8.09 -22.21 -1.54
N ASP A 242 -9.05 -22.74 -2.31
CA ASP A 242 -10.50 -22.59 -2.10
C ASP A 242 -10.89 -21.16 -1.70
N ALA A 243 -10.38 -20.17 -2.43
CA ALA A 243 -10.64 -18.75 -2.22
C ALA A 243 -11.48 -18.18 -3.38
N ALA A 244 -12.36 -17.24 -3.07
CA ALA A 244 -13.15 -16.49 -4.03
C ALA A 244 -13.42 -15.08 -3.52
N ILE A 245 -13.59 -14.16 -4.46
CA ILE A 245 -13.84 -12.75 -4.19
C ILE A 245 -15.24 -12.33 -4.64
N VAL A 246 -15.86 -11.51 -3.82
CA VAL A 246 -17.17 -10.90 -4.04
C VAL A 246 -16.94 -9.41 -4.20
N ARG A 247 -17.06 -8.88 -5.42
CA ARG A 247 -16.98 -7.43 -5.66
C ARG A 247 -18.17 -6.77 -4.99
N LEU A 248 -17.90 -5.88 -4.05
CA LEU A 248 -18.94 -5.19 -3.30
C LEU A 248 -19.70 -4.24 -4.22
N GLU A 249 -21.03 -4.17 -4.08
CA GLU A 249 -21.86 -3.17 -4.77
C GLU A 249 -21.74 -1.79 -4.10
N ASP A 250 -21.53 -1.78 -2.78
CA ASP A 250 -21.19 -0.62 -1.97
C ASP A 250 -20.15 -1.07 -0.94
N ALA A 251 -18.99 -0.40 -0.88
CA ALA A 251 -17.96 -0.70 0.11
C ALA A 251 -18.23 -0.03 1.47
N ASN A 252 -19.10 0.98 1.54
CA ASN A 252 -19.41 1.73 2.76
C ASN A 252 -20.24 0.94 3.78
N ILE A 253 -20.79 -0.22 3.38
CA ILE A 253 -21.41 -1.20 4.29
C ILE A 253 -20.38 -1.95 5.14
N TRP A 254 -19.08 -1.75 4.86
CA TRP A 254 -17.99 -2.39 5.59
C TRP A 254 -17.73 -1.74 6.96
N ASP A 255 -17.72 -2.56 7.99
CA ASP A 255 -17.50 -2.16 9.38
C ASP A 255 -16.24 -2.83 9.94
N GLU A 256 -15.22 -2.01 10.20
CA GLU A 256 -13.95 -2.45 10.79
C GLU A 256 -14.04 -2.73 12.31
N SER A 257 -15.14 -2.33 12.97
CA SER A 257 -15.32 -2.46 14.42
C SER A 257 -15.87 -3.83 14.87
N VAL A 258 -16.26 -4.70 13.93
CA VAL A 258 -16.73 -6.08 14.21
C VAL A 258 -15.68 -6.93 14.94
N LEU A 259 -14.39 -6.60 14.79
CA LEU A 259 -13.31 -7.26 15.52
C LEU A 259 -12.97 -6.58 16.85
N THR A 260 -12.79 -7.38 17.90
CA THR A 260 -12.36 -6.91 19.23
C THR A 260 -10.93 -6.33 19.26
N LYS A 261 -10.17 -6.47 18.17
CA LYS A 261 -8.86 -5.86 17.92
C LYS A 261 -8.70 -5.63 16.40
N PRO A 262 -8.11 -4.51 15.96
CA PRO A 262 -7.86 -4.26 14.53
C PRO A 262 -6.96 -5.36 13.91
N LEU A 263 -7.10 -5.55 12.60
CA LEU A 263 -6.17 -6.37 11.82
C LEU A 263 -4.84 -5.61 11.63
N GLY A 264 -3.73 -6.31 11.85
CA GLY A 264 -2.39 -5.86 11.50
C GLY A 264 -1.85 -6.57 10.26
N ASP A 265 -0.55 -6.49 10.05
CA ASP A 265 0.13 -7.09 8.89
C ASP A 265 -0.13 -8.61 8.76
N VAL A 266 -0.34 -9.04 7.51
CA VAL A 266 -0.45 -10.46 7.15
C VAL A 266 0.86 -11.17 7.45
N LYS A 267 0.79 -12.24 8.24
CA LYS A 267 1.97 -13.01 8.62
C LYS A 267 2.41 -13.90 7.47
N ASP A 268 3.51 -13.49 6.83
CA ASP A 268 4.09 -14.21 5.70
C ASP A 268 4.36 -15.70 6.00
N PHE A 269 4.00 -16.54 5.02
CA PHE A 269 4.24 -17.98 5.03
C PHE A 269 4.45 -18.46 3.58
N ASP A 270 5.72 -18.55 3.21
CA ASP A 270 6.20 -18.96 1.90
C ASP A 270 7.19 -20.14 1.99
N ALA A 271 7.82 -20.50 0.87
CA ALA A 271 8.74 -21.62 0.79
C ALA A 271 10.07 -21.42 1.58
N SER A 272 10.35 -20.19 2.01
CA SER A 272 11.51 -19.78 2.80
C SER A 272 11.18 -19.50 4.27
N THR A 273 9.97 -19.04 4.58
CA THR A 273 9.49 -18.70 5.94
C THR A 273 8.68 -19.82 6.62
N ALA A 274 8.25 -20.84 5.87
CA ALA A 274 7.62 -22.04 6.43
C ALA A 274 8.53 -22.77 7.44
N SER A 275 8.11 -22.79 8.71
CA SER A 275 8.92 -23.21 9.86
C SER A 275 8.14 -24.02 10.89
N LEU A 276 8.82 -24.91 11.62
CA LEU A 276 8.25 -25.65 12.77
C LEU A 276 8.07 -24.78 14.03
N SER A 277 8.31 -23.47 13.96
CA SER A 277 7.97 -22.49 15.00
C SER A 277 6.50 -22.03 14.97
N TRP A 278 5.78 -22.32 13.89
CA TRP A 278 4.35 -22.07 13.77
C TRP A 278 3.51 -23.02 14.64
N ILE A 279 4.02 -24.23 14.89
CA ILE A 279 3.32 -25.25 15.69
C ILE A 279 3.38 -24.90 17.17
N GLY A 280 2.24 -24.96 17.85
CA GLY A 280 2.07 -24.54 19.23
C GLY A 280 1.75 -23.05 19.40
N GLN A 281 1.64 -22.27 18.30
CA GLN A 281 1.18 -20.88 18.38
C GLN A 281 -0.32 -20.85 18.70
N PRO A 282 -0.77 -20.07 19.71
CA PRO A 282 -2.18 -19.79 19.94
C PRO A 282 -2.74 -18.93 18.81
N VAL A 283 -3.97 -19.22 18.39
CA VAL A 283 -4.65 -18.54 17.27
C VAL A 283 -6.11 -18.26 17.60
N VAL A 284 -6.65 -17.20 17.02
CA VAL A 284 -8.06 -16.80 17.12
C VAL A 284 -8.64 -16.61 15.73
N GLY A 285 -9.84 -17.10 15.51
CA GLY A 285 -10.61 -16.92 14.28
C GLY A 285 -12.00 -16.35 14.60
N HIS A 286 -12.70 -15.85 13.58
CA HIS A 286 -14.10 -15.46 13.71
C HIS A 286 -14.89 -16.06 12.55
N GLY A 287 -15.90 -16.88 12.88
CA GLY A 287 -16.77 -17.56 11.92
C GLY A 287 -18.24 -17.21 12.14
N ALA A 288 -19.01 -17.16 11.07
CA ALA A 288 -20.40 -16.75 11.10
C ALA A 288 -21.33 -17.74 11.84
N ALA A 289 -20.94 -19.01 12.01
CA ALA A 289 -21.72 -20.00 12.74
C ALA A 289 -21.25 -20.18 14.19
N SER A 290 -19.93 -20.21 14.42
CA SER A 290 -19.32 -20.46 15.74
C SER A 290 -18.88 -19.21 16.50
N GLY A 291 -18.92 -18.02 15.88
CA GLY A 291 -18.45 -16.77 16.47
C GLY A 291 -16.93 -16.73 16.62
N GLU A 292 -16.43 -16.16 17.72
CA GLU A 292 -15.00 -16.16 18.05
C GLU A 292 -14.51 -17.55 18.46
N MET A 293 -13.57 -18.09 17.69
CA MET A 293 -12.99 -19.42 17.87
C MET A 293 -11.54 -19.33 18.35
N HIS A 294 -11.20 -20.02 19.43
CA HIS A 294 -9.82 -20.08 19.93
C HIS A 294 -9.19 -21.45 19.68
N GLY A 295 -8.05 -21.48 18.99
CA GLY A 295 -7.32 -22.69 18.65
C GLY A 295 -5.81 -22.54 18.83
N GLU A 296 -5.08 -23.55 18.36
CA GLU A 296 -3.62 -23.62 18.32
C GLU A 296 -3.22 -24.39 17.05
N ILE A 297 -2.15 -23.96 16.38
CA ILE A 297 -1.63 -24.65 15.18
C ILE A 297 -0.96 -25.97 15.60
N LYS A 298 -1.54 -27.11 15.20
CA LYS A 298 -1.08 -28.46 15.59
C LYS A 298 -0.11 -29.10 14.61
N ALA A 299 -0.27 -28.84 13.31
CA ALA A 299 0.54 -29.43 12.26
C ALA A 299 0.54 -28.55 11.00
N LEU A 300 1.53 -28.78 10.13
CA LEU A 300 1.62 -28.14 8.83
C LEU A 300 1.46 -29.15 7.68
N PHE A 301 1.00 -28.67 6.54
CA PHE A 301 0.88 -29.42 5.29
C PHE A 301 0.13 -30.76 5.45
N TYR A 302 -1.05 -30.74 6.06
CA TYR A 302 -1.85 -31.94 6.35
C TYR A 302 -2.57 -32.47 5.12
N ARG A 303 -2.38 -33.77 4.85
CA ARG A 303 -2.96 -34.50 3.71
C ARG A 303 -4.39 -34.96 4.01
N TYR A 304 -5.36 -34.11 3.75
CA TYR A 304 -6.78 -34.40 4.05
C TYR A 304 -7.44 -35.37 3.07
N LYS A 305 -6.88 -35.58 1.87
CA LYS A 305 -7.41 -36.44 0.80
C LYS A 305 -6.28 -36.94 -0.12
N SER A 306 -6.41 -38.16 -0.65
CA SER A 306 -5.55 -38.69 -1.73
C SER A 306 -6.44 -39.35 -2.80
N VAL A 307 -6.40 -38.85 -4.03
CA VAL A 307 -7.22 -39.35 -5.15
C VAL A 307 -6.45 -39.19 -6.46
N GLY A 308 -6.58 -40.17 -7.38
CA GLY A 308 -6.02 -40.06 -8.74
C GLY A 308 -4.49 -39.94 -8.79
N GLY A 309 -3.80 -40.46 -7.79
CA GLY A 309 -2.34 -40.32 -7.66
C GLY A 309 -1.87 -38.99 -7.10
N ARG A 310 -2.77 -38.06 -6.71
CA ARG A 310 -2.44 -36.77 -6.07
C ARG A 310 -2.79 -36.74 -4.59
N ASP A 311 -2.00 -36.01 -3.82
CA ASP A 311 -2.22 -35.74 -2.39
C ASP A 311 -2.69 -34.29 -2.21
N TYR A 312 -3.83 -34.10 -1.55
CA TYR A 312 -4.47 -32.81 -1.34
C TYR A 312 -4.15 -32.32 0.07
N ILE A 313 -3.70 -31.07 0.18
CA ILE A 313 -3.02 -30.53 1.36
C ILE A 313 -3.70 -29.25 1.87
N ALA A 314 -3.86 -29.17 3.19
CA ALA A 314 -4.09 -27.93 3.95
C ALA A 314 -2.76 -27.44 4.53
N ASP A 315 -2.44 -26.14 4.44
CA ASP A 315 -1.19 -25.61 4.97
C ASP A 315 -1.15 -25.69 6.51
N PHE A 316 -2.27 -25.40 7.16
CA PHE A 316 -2.41 -25.39 8.61
C PHE A 316 -3.50 -26.34 9.08
N VAL A 317 -3.21 -27.05 10.18
CA VAL A 317 -4.21 -27.72 11.02
C VAL A 317 -4.33 -26.96 12.32
N ILE A 318 -5.51 -26.43 12.59
CA ILE A 318 -5.82 -25.69 13.82
C ILE A 318 -6.70 -26.58 14.70
N GLY A 319 -6.36 -26.73 15.98
CA GLY A 319 -7.09 -27.58 16.93
C GLY A 319 -7.20 -26.95 18.32
N THR A 320 -7.86 -27.63 19.24
CA THR A 320 -7.99 -27.25 20.66
C THR A 320 -6.65 -26.87 21.29
N ARG A 321 -6.58 -25.74 22.02
CA ARG A 321 -5.36 -25.32 22.73
C ARG A 321 -4.89 -26.35 23.75
N SER A 322 -3.58 -26.60 23.80
CA SER A 322 -2.98 -27.56 24.73
C SER A 322 -2.78 -27.02 26.14
N ASP A 323 -3.01 -25.72 26.38
CA ASP A 323 -3.08 -25.10 27.71
C ASP A 323 -4.46 -25.26 28.39
N GLY A 324 -5.49 -25.63 27.63
CA GLY A 324 -6.87 -25.78 28.08
C GLY A 324 -7.61 -24.48 28.40
N THR A 325 -7.09 -23.30 28.06
CA THR A 325 -7.65 -22.01 28.54
C THR A 325 -8.98 -21.62 27.89
N SER A 326 -9.30 -22.19 26.72
CA SER A 326 -10.42 -21.76 25.87
C SER A 326 -11.42 -22.86 25.52
N GLY A 327 -11.39 -24.00 26.21
CA GLY A 327 -12.25 -25.14 25.89
C GLY A 327 -11.87 -25.85 24.57
N PRO A 328 -12.69 -26.82 24.11
CA PRO A 328 -12.47 -27.48 22.83
C PRO A 328 -12.71 -26.53 21.65
N LEU A 329 -11.89 -26.62 20.60
CA LEU A 329 -12.18 -25.94 19.35
C LEU A 329 -13.45 -26.53 18.73
N VAL A 330 -14.38 -25.66 18.35
CA VAL A 330 -15.58 -25.99 17.59
C VAL A 330 -15.61 -25.08 16.35
N THR A 331 -15.74 -25.68 15.18
CA THR A 331 -16.05 -25.03 13.88
C THR A 331 -17.27 -25.76 13.31
N GLN A 332 -18.06 -25.11 12.47
CA GLN A 332 -19.34 -25.61 11.99
C GLN A 332 -19.55 -25.27 10.51
N PRO A 333 -20.42 -26.01 9.79
CA PRO A 333 -20.87 -25.61 8.46
C PRO A 333 -21.46 -24.18 8.49
N GLY A 334 -20.77 -23.24 7.86
CA GLY A 334 -21.02 -21.79 7.96
C GLY A 334 -19.76 -20.98 8.31
N ASP A 335 -18.79 -21.59 9.00
CA ASP A 335 -17.49 -20.97 9.32
C ASP A 335 -16.49 -21.02 8.15
N SER A 336 -16.84 -21.67 7.04
CA SER A 336 -16.14 -21.57 5.75
C SER A 336 -15.94 -20.11 5.36
N GLY A 337 -14.69 -19.66 5.31
CA GLY A 337 -14.31 -18.26 5.06
C GLY A 337 -13.83 -17.53 6.32
N SER A 338 -13.75 -18.19 7.47
CA SER A 338 -13.20 -17.58 8.70
C SER A 338 -11.74 -17.17 8.51
N LEU A 339 -11.40 -15.96 8.94
CA LEU A 339 -10.04 -15.47 9.01
C LEU A 339 -9.38 -15.86 10.33
N TRP A 340 -8.27 -16.60 10.25
CA TRP A 340 -7.45 -16.97 11.39
C TRP A 340 -6.27 -16.03 11.57
N CYS A 341 -6.10 -15.58 12.81
CA CYS A 341 -5.07 -14.65 13.27
C CYS A 341 -4.25 -15.25 14.42
N LEU A 342 -3.01 -14.81 14.61
CA LEU A 342 -2.19 -15.18 15.77
C LEU A 342 -2.74 -14.51 17.05
N ASP A 343 -2.87 -15.26 18.15
CA ASP A 343 -3.40 -14.79 19.45
C ASP A 343 -2.28 -14.71 20.51
N GLY A 344 -1.22 -13.94 20.23
CA GLY A 344 -0.08 -13.86 21.15
C GLY A 344 1.00 -12.82 20.86
N VAL A 345 1.03 -11.77 21.67
CA VAL A 345 2.18 -10.98 22.21
C VAL A 345 3.25 -10.41 21.26
N ILE A 346 3.29 -10.68 19.95
CA ILE A 346 4.25 -10.00 19.05
C ILE A 346 3.92 -8.50 19.03
N GLU A 347 2.64 -8.15 18.86
CA GLU A 347 2.13 -6.78 18.97
C GLU A 347 0.88 -6.76 19.87
N PRO A 348 0.90 -6.12 21.06
CA PRO A 348 -0.20 -6.23 22.03
C PRO A 348 -1.56 -5.66 21.60
N GLY A 349 -1.64 -4.91 20.49
CA GLY A 349 -2.83 -4.18 20.06
C GLY A 349 -3.60 -4.78 18.87
N GLU A 350 -2.99 -5.67 18.09
CA GLU A 350 -3.50 -6.04 16.75
C GLU A 350 -3.63 -7.56 16.57
N ARG A 351 -4.37 -7.99 15.54
CA ARG A 351 -4.50 -9.38 15.08
C ARG A 351 -3.73 -9.55 13.78
N SER A 352 -2.61 -10.29 13.79
CA SER A 352 -1.87 -10.62 12.56
C SER A 352 -2.56 -11.78 11.81
N PRO A 353 -3.16 -11.56 10.62
CA PRO A 353 -3.83 -12.61 9.84
C PRO A 353 -2.82 -13.62 9.29
N PHE A 354 -3.18 -14.90 9.22
CA PHE A 354 -2.30 -15.91 8.60
C PHE A 354 -3.02 -17.02 7.82
N GLY A 355 -4.30 -17.31 8.11
CA GLY A 355 -5.01 -18.44 7.50
C GLY A 355 -6.44 -18.13 7.07
N LEU A 356 -6.84 -18.62 5.89
CA LEU A 356 -8.24 -18.69 5.45
C LEU A 356 -8.78 -20.09 5.71
N GLU A 357 -9.81 -20.22 6.55
CA GLU A 357 -10.53 -21.49 6.75
C GLU A 357 -11.37 -21.84 5.52
N TRP A 358 -11.32 -23.11 5.11
CA TRP A 358 -12.17 -23.65 4.05
C TRP A 358 -12.88 -24.96 4.44
N GLY A 359 -12.63 -25.49 5.64
CA GLY A 359 -13.38 -26.62 6.17
C GLY A 359 -12.79 -27.18 7.46
N GLY A 360 -13.47 -28.16 8.03
CA GLY A 360 -13.03 -28.84 9.24
C GLY A 360 -13.10 -30.36 9.14
N GLN A 361 -12.39 -31.05 10.04
CA GLN A 361 -12.47 -32.49 10.22
C GLN A 361 -12.68 -32.84 11.69
N GLN A 362 -13.58 -33.78 11.95
CA GLN A 362 -13.70 -34.42 13.26
C GLN A 362 -12.93 -35.75 13.25
N ILE A 363 -12.17 -35.98 14.29
CA ILE A 363 -11.39 -37.19 14.51
C ILE A 363 -11.73 -37.72 15.90
N THR A 364 -11.95 -39.02 16.02
CA THR A 364 -12.16 -39.70 17.30
C THR A 364 -11.16 -40.82 17.50
N ASP A 365 -10.92 -41.18 18.76
CA ASP A 365 -10.28 -42.43 19.20
C ASP A 365 -11.28 -43.45 19.77
N ASP A 366 -12.56 -43.08 19.88
CA ASP A 366 -13.68 -43.93 20.30
C ASP A 366 -14.99 -43.53 19.56
N PRO A 367 -15.25 -44.10 18.37
CA PRO A 367 -16.48 -43.84 17.61
C PRO A 367 -17.78 -44.24 18.34
N ALA A 368 -17.72 -45.14 19.32
CA ALA A 368 -18.88 -45.61 20.06
C ALA A 368 -19.22 -44.70 21.26
N GLY A 369 -18.20 -44.07 21.86
CA GLY A 369 -18.35 -43.11 22.96
C GLY A 369 -18.86 -41.72 22.56
N GLY A 370 -18.97 -41.42 21.26
CA GLY A 370 -19.57 -40.17 20.76
C GLY A 370 -18.77 -38.89 21.06
N GLN A 371 -17.49 -39.02 21.43
CA GLN A 371 -16.60 -37.89 21.69
C GLN A 371 -15.65 -37.70 20.50
N PHE A 372 -15.52 -36.45 20.05
CA PHE A 372 -14.75 -36.07 18.87
C PHE A 372 -13.81 -34.90 19.21
N LEU A 373 -12.60 -34.93 18.65
CA LEU A 373 -11.75 -33.76 18.52
C LEU A 373 -12.00 -33.14 17.15
N GLN A 374 -12.10 -31.81 17.10
CA GLN A 374 -12.33 -31.09 15.87
C GLN A 374 -11.14 -30.23 15.49
N PHE A 375 -10.89 -30.18 14.18
CA PHE A 375 -9.83 -29.39 13.56
C PHE A 375 -10.42 -28.50 12.48
N SER A 376 -9.89 -27.30 12.38
CA SER A 376 -10.03 -26.43 11.22
C SER A 376 -8.85 -26.66 10.27
N LEU A 377 -9.14 -26.64 8.96
CA LEU A 377 -8.18 -26.72 7.87
C LEU A 377 -8.13 -25.36 7.17
N ALA A 378 -6.94 -24.77 7.13
CA ALA A 378 -6.73 -23.45 6.58
C ALA A 378 -5.53 -23.40 5.63
N THR A 379 -5.56 -22.42 4.72
CA THR A 379 -4.51 -22.12 3.75
C THR A 379 -3.92 -20.75 4.00
N SER A 380 -2.63 -20.57 3.73
CA SER A 380 -1.90 -19.33 4.00
C SER A 380 -2.56 -18.10 3.36
N MET A 381 -2.85 -17.07 4.17
CA MET A 381 -3.34 -15.78 3.67
C MET A 381 -2.34 -15.11 2.72
N ALA A 382 -1.03 -15.24 2.99
CA ALA A 382 0.00 -14.75 2.07
C ALA A 382 -0.05 -15.47 0.71
N VAL A 383 -0.37 -16.78 0.68
CA VAL A 383 -0.59 -17.52 -0.57
C VAL A 383 -1.89 -17.07 -1.25
N VAL A 384 -2.99 -16.97 -0.51
CA VAL A 384 -4.30 -16.56 -1.05
C VAL A 384 -4.21 -15.17 -1.73
N LEU A 385 -3.62 -14.19 -1.03
CA LEU A 385 -3.44 -12.82 -1.52
C LEU A 385 -2.50 -12.76 -2.73
N ARG A 386 -1.35 -13.45 -2.68
CA ARG A 386 -0.40 -13.53 -3.80
C ARG A 386 -1.03 -14.15 -5.05
N GLU A 387 -1.76 -15.25 -4.90
CA GLU A 387 -2.34 -15.98 -6.04
C GLU A 387 -3.54 -15.25 -6.65
N LEU A 388 -4.27 -14.45 -5.86
CA LEU A 388 -5.34 -13.57 -6.33
C LEU A 388 -4.83 -12.20 -6.82
N ASN A 389 -3.59 -11.82 -6.46
CA ASN A 389 -3.01 -10.47 -6.65
C ASN A 389 -3.87 -9.38 -5.98
N LEU A 390 -4.05 -9.50 -4.66
CA LEU A 390 -4.86 -8.60 -3.83
C LEU A 390 -4.14 -8.22 -2.55
N ASP A 391 -4.42 -7.03 -2.03
CA ASP A 391 -3.96 -6.54 -0.72
C ASP A 391 -5.10 -6.62 0.31
N LEU A 392 -4.76 -6.87 1.58
CA LEU A 392 -5.72 -6.90 2.70
C LEU A 392 -5.89 -5.50 3.30
N LEU A 393 -7.14 -5.12 3.60
CA LEU A 393 -7.49 -3.83 4.20
C LEU A 393 -8.27 -4.04 5.51
N SER A 394 -8.12 -3.13 6.49
CA SER A 394 -8.99 -3.12 7.68
C SER A 394 -10.39 -2.57 7.35
N GLY A 395 -10.45 -1.60 6.43
CA GLY A 395 -11.69 -1.02 5.90
C GLY A 395 -11.43 -0.15 4.65
N PRO A 396 -12.47 0.39 3.99
CA PRO A 396 -12.35 1.20 2.77
C PRO A 396 -11.57 2.52 2.98
N THR A 397 -11.47 2.96 4.24
CA THR A 397 -10.70 4.11 4.70
C THR A 397 -9.23 3.79 4.96
N ALA A 398 -8.85 2.52 5.12
CA ALA A 398 -7.48 2.11 5.39
C ALA A 398 -6.55 2.30 4.16
N GLU A 399 -7.13 2.26 2.97
CA GLU A 399 -6.46 2.61 1.71
C GLU A 399 -6.10 4.13 1.65
N ARG A 400 -6.72 4.96 2.50
CA ARG A 400 -6.67 6.44 2.43
C ARG A 400 -5.61 7.08 3.35
N VAL A 401 -4.35 6.70 3.18
CA VAL A 401 -3.19 7.46 3.71
C VAL A 401 -2.12 7.65 2.62
N GLN A 402 -2.48 8.29 1.49
CA GLN A 402 -1.59 8.45 0.33
C GLN A 402 -1.58 9.86 -0.29
N TYR A 403 -1.24 10.84 0.55
CA TYR A 403 -0.79 12.20 0.22
C TYR A 403 -0.83 12.63 -1.27
N TRP A 404 -1.78 13.50 -1.61
CA TRP A 404 -1.47 14.59 -2.55
C TRP A 404 -0.62 15.65 -1.79
N GLY A 405 -0.21 16.83 -2.31
CA GLY A 405 -0.57 17.53 -3.54
C GLY A 405 -0.21 16.94 -4.90
N PRO A 406 0.76 16.01 -5.08
CA PRO A 406 1.25 15.63 -6.40
C PRO A 406 0.15 15.50 -7.48
N VAL A 407 -0.89 14.71 -7.23
CA VAL A 407 -1.84 14.22 -8.25
C VAL A 407 -2.60 15.30 -9.06
N GLY A 408 -2.79 16.52 -8.53
CA GLY A 408 -3.54 17.58 -9.22
C GLY A 408 -2.95 17.93 -10.60
N HIS A 409 -1.64 18.12 -10.66
CA HIS A 409 -0.92 18.46 -11.89
C HIS A 409 -0.93 17.31 -12.91
N PHE A 410 -0.86 16.06 -12.45
CA PHE A 410 -0.93 14.89 -13.31
C PHE A 410 -2.25 14.82 -14.09
N LYS A 411 -3.39 15.04 -13.42
CA LYS A 411 -4.71 14.99 -14.07
C LYS A 411 -4.84 16.06 -15.15
N ILE A 412 -4.36 17.28 -14.91
CA ILE A 412 -4.40 18.37 -15.90
C ILE A 412 -3.54 18.01 -17.12
N GLY A 413 -2.29 17.59 -16.91
CA GLY A 413 -1.40 17.15 -18.00
C GLY A 413 -1.95 15.95 -18.77
N GLN A 414 -2.50 14.96 -18.08
CA GLN A 414 -3.09 13.75 -18.65
C GLN A 414 -4.34 14.06 -19.48
N GLN A 415 -5.30 14.83 -18.94
CA GLN A 415 -6.53 15.18 -19.64
C GLN A 415 -6.24 16.09 -20.85
N ALA A 416 -5.34 17.07 -20.70
CA ALA A 416 -4.92 17.92 -21.81
C ALA A 416 -4.39 17.11 -23.00
N CYS A 417 -3.65 16.00 -22.78
CA CYS A 417 -3.17 15.13 -23.85
C CYS A 417 -4.30 14.62 -24.74
N PHE A 418 -5.45 14.24 -24.16
CA PHE A 418 -6.61 13.75 -24.91
C PHE A 418 -7.40 14.88 -25.58
N LEU A 419 -7.36 16.10 -25.02
CA LEU A 419 -8.05 17.27 -25.55
C LEU A 419 -7.35 17.94 -26.75
N VAL A 420 -6.08 17.63 -27.03
CA VAL A 420 -5.36 18.24 -28.17
C VAL A 420 -6.07 17.92 -29.48
N LYS A 421 -6.44 18.96 -30.24
CA LYS A 421 -7.22 18.82 -31.49
C LYS A 421 -6.39 18.29 -32.67
N ASN A 422 -5.11 18.65 -32.78
CA ASN A 422 -4.23 18.15 -33.85
C ASN A 422 -3.97 16.63 -33.64
N PRO A 423 -4.32 15.74 -34.60
CA PRO A 423 -4.20 14.30 -34.39
C PRO A 423 -2.76 13.79 -34.23
N ALA A 424 -1.79 14.37 -34.94
CA ALA A 424 -0.39 13.96 -34.88
C ALA A 424 0.23 14.36 -33.53
N LEU A 425 -0.01 15.60 -33.09
CA LEU A 425 0.43 16.09 -31.79
C LEU A 425 -0.25 15.34 -30.63
N ARG A 426 -1.55 15.07 -30.73
CA ARG A 426 -2.27 14.22 -29.76
C ARG A 426 -1.67 12.82 -29.69
N LYS A 427 -1.33 12.21 -30.84
CA LYS A 427 -0.67 10.90 -30.87
C LYS A 427 0.70 10.95 -30.18
N PHE A 428 1.50 11.98 -30.42
CA PHE A 428 2.80 12.16 -29.78
C PHE A 428 2.67 12.27 -28.26
N PHE A 429 1.81 13.16 -27.75
CA PHE A 429 1.61 13.32 -26.31
C PHE A 429 0.98 12.08 -25.65
N THR A 430 -0.03 11.44 -26.27
CA THR A 430 -0.66 10.22 -25.71
C THR A 430 0.24 8.98 -25.77
N ALA A 431 1.25 8.95 -26.65
CA ALA A 431 2.31 7.94 -26.65
C ALA A 431 3.37 8.19 -25.55
N ASN A 432 3.61 9.46 -25.22
CA ASN A 432 4.56 9.92 -24.18
C ASN A 432 3.88 10.30 -22.85
N VAL A 433 2.63 9.88 -22.63
CA VAL A 433 1.82 10.33 -21.47
C VAL A 433 2.48 9.98 -20.12
N ASN A 434 3.17 8.84 -20.02
CA ASN A 434 3.92 8.42 -18.83
C ASN A 434 5.23 9.20 -18.58
N ASN A 435 5.68 10.00 -19.56
CA ASN A 435 6.76 10.95 -19.37
C ASN A 435 6.22 12.32 -18.92
N LEU A 436 5.05 12.71 -19.42
CA LEU A 436 4.40 13.99 -19.08
C LEU A 436 3.78 13.97 -17.69
N SER A 437 3.17 12.84 -17.34
CA SER A 437 2.27 12.60 -16.21
C SER A 437 2.23 11.08 -15.96
N PHE A 438 1.20 10.55 -15.30
CA PHE A 438 0.89 9.12 -15.24
C PHE A 438 -0.37 8.81 -16.05
N ARG A 439 -0.34 7.75 -16.86
CA ARG A 439 -1.52 7.23 -17.60
C ARG A 439 -2.47 6.44 -16.71
N ASP A 440 -1.91 5.79 -15.71
CA ASP A 440 -2.59 4.86 -14.82
C ASP A 440 -2.63 5.44 -13.40
N ASN A 441 -3.81 5.46 -12.81
CA ASN A 441 -4.01 5.91 -11.43
C ASN A 441 -3.24 5.01 -10.44
N ASN A 442 -2.93 3.76 -10.79
CA ASN A 442 -2.11 2.89 -9.95
C ASN A 442 -0.62 3.28 -10.01
N GLN A 443 -0.10 3.67 -11.17
CA GLN A 443 1.28 4.18 -11.27
C GLN A 443 1.46 5.47 -10.45
N LEU A 444 0.45 6.34 -10.51
CA LEU A 444 0.30 7.53 -9.69
C LEU A 444 0.25 7.22 -8.18
N LYS A 445 -0.56 6.23 -7.75
CA LYS A 445 -0.59 5.73 -6.35
C LYS A 445 0.78 5.18 -5.87
N THR A 446 1.59 4.62 -6.77
CA THR A 446 2.96 4.16 -6.44
C THR A 446 4.05 5.24 -6.50
N ALA A 447 3.74 6.46 -6.97
CA ALA A 447 4.71 7.53 -7.17
C ALA A 447 4.90 8.45 -5.94
N THR A 448 4.75 7.88 -4.74
CA THR A 448 4.70 8.62 -3.46
C THR A 448 6.04 9.18 -2.99
N ASP A 449 7.15 8.81 -3.65
CA ASP A 449 8.52 9.12 -3.26
C ASP A 449 9.36 9.71 -4.43
N LEU A 450 8.71 10.47 -5.34
CA LEU A 450 9.40 11.13 -6.45
C LEU A 450 10.55 12.00 -5.92
N GLN A 451 11.76 11.68 -6.37
CA GLN A 451 13.00 12.30 -5.90
C GLN A 451 13.89 12.62 -7.10
N ALA A 452 14.51 13.80 -7.11
CA ALA A 452 15.39 14.28 -8.19
C ALA A 452 16.64 13.41 -8.48
N LYS A 453 16.82 12.30 -7.76
CA LYS A 453 17.84 11.26 -8.04
C LYS A 453 17.41 10.34 -9.19
N ASP A 454 16.10 10.16 -9.40
CA ASP A 454 15.46 9.30 -10.40
C ASP A 454 14.73 10.15 -11.48
N PHE A 455 14.11 9.48 -12.47
CA PHE A 455 13.22 10.17 -13.40
C PHE A 455 11.98 10.70 -12.69
N VAL A 456 11.56 11.91 -13.04
CA VAL A 456 10.38 12.58 -12.51
C VAL A 456 9.51 12.96 -13.71
N PRO A 457 8.21 12.59 -13.74
CA PRO A 457 7.28 13.05 -14.76
C PRO A 457 7.30 14.57 -14.91
N LEU A 458 7.19 15.05 -16.14
CA LEU A 458 7.51 16.43 -16.48
C LEU A 458 6.60 17.47 -15.80
N SER A 459 5.38 17.09 -15.41
CA SER A 459 4.46 17.90 -14.59
C SER A 459 4.98 18.20 -13.18
N ASP A 460 5.99 17.48 -12.69
CA ASP A 460 6.43 17.54 -11.29
C ASP A 460 7.91 17.92 -11.16
N VAL A 461 8.59 18.06 -12.30
CA VAL A 461 9.96 18.56 -12.39
C VAL A 461 10.15 19.91 -11.68
N PRO A 462 9.27 20.93 -11.83
CA PRO A 462 9.42 22.19 -11.10
C PRO A 462 9.50 22.01 -9.58
N ASP A 463 8.64 21.16 -9.00
CA ASP A 463 8.56 20.96 -7.56
C ASP A 463 9.60 19.99 -7.02
N VAL A 464 9.70 18.81 -7.61
CA VAL A 464 10.57 17.74 -7.12
C VAL A 464 12.03 18.01 -7.47
N VAL A 465 12.32 18.63 -8.62
CA VAL A 465 13.68 18.80 -9.15
C VAL A 465 14.18 20.24 -9.00
N TRP A 466 13.36 21.25 -9.27
CA TRP A 466 13.83 22.63 -9.29
C TRP A 466 13.68 23.38 -7.95
N LYS A 467 12.57 23.24 -7.20
CA LYS A 467 12.39 23.91 -5.89
C LYS A 467 13.48 23.48 -4.88
N THR A 468 14.33 24.43 -4.47
CA THR A 468 15.38 24.20 -3.45
C THR A 468 14.83 23.88 -2.05
N THR A 469 13.57 24.23 -1.79
CA THR A 469 12.83 23.86 -0.57
C THR A 469 12.52 22.38 -0.52
N ILE A 470 12.31 21.72 -1.66
CA ILE A 470 11.93 20.30 -1.79
C ILE A 470 13.16 19.44 -2.14
N ASN A 471 13.89 19.75 -3.21
CA ASN A 471 15.02 18.95 -3.68
C ASN A 471 16.24 19.02 -2.72
N LYS A 472 16.29 18.11 -1.74
CA LYS A 472 17.43 17.90 -0.84
C LYS A 472 18.44 16.88 -1.37
N VAL A 473 18.00 15.96 -2.23
CA VAL A 473 18.80 14.81 -2.69
C VAL A 473 19.81 15.19 -3.79
N LYS A 474 19.47 16.15 -4.66
CA LYS A 474 20.31 16.59 -5.79
C LYS A 474 20.36 18.12 -5.88
N PRO A 475 20.85 18.84 -4.84
CA PRO A 475 20.83 20.31 -4.78
C PRO A 475 21.65 20.99 -5.89
N LYS A 476 22.47 20.24 -6.63
CA LYS A 476 23.19 20.73 -7.82
C LYS A 476 22.26 21.10 -8.99
N VAL A 477 21.12 20.43 -9.16
CA VAL A 477 20.14 20.71 -10.24
C VAL A 477 19.03 21.65 -9.78
N ALA A 478 18.80 21.76 -8.47
CA ALA A 478 17.86 22.71 -7.89
C ALA A 478 18.20 24.18 -8.23
N ARG A 479 17.17 25.01 -8.27
CA ARG A 479 17.18 26.37 -8.81
C ARG A 479 16.71 27.35 -7.73
N VAL A 480 17.58 28.29 -7.36
CA VAL A 480 17.36 29.21 -6.24
C VAL A 480 16.15 30.12 -6.46
N MET A 481 15.80 30.41 -7.71
CA MET A 481 14.71 31.30 -8.08
C MET A 481 13.40 30.60 -8.45
N GLU A 482 13.31 29.27 -8.31
CA GLU A 482 12.12 28.54 -8.73
C GLU A 482 10.84 29.06 -8.06
N ASN A 483 10.86 29.20 -6.73
CA ASN A 483 9.67 29.47 -5.91
C ASN A 483 8.80 30.65 -6.38
N TRP A 484 9.37 31.72 -6.96
CA TRP A 484 8.61 32.88 -7.45
C TRP A 484 7.79 32.61 -8.72
N ASN A 485 8.03 31.49 -9.41
CA ASN A 485 7.42 31.16 -10.69
C ASN A 485 6.07 30.42 -10.57
N HIS A 486 5.67 30.04 -9.36
CA HIS A 486 4.48 29.21 -9.09
C HIS A 486 3.21 29.97 -8.75
N TYR A 487 3.31 31.25 -8.40
CA TYR A 487 2.18 32.04 -7.94
C TYR A 487 2.25 33.46 -8.51
N ALA A 488 1.15 34.20 -8.38
CA ALA A 488 1.14 35.66 -8.40
C ALA A 488 -0.08 36.18 -7.63
N ASP A 489 0.16 36.97 -6.58
CA ASP A 489 -0.87 37.55 -5.71
C ASP A 489 -1.63 38.68 -6.46
N ILE A 490 -2.45 38.34 -7.47
CA ILE A 490 -3.04 39.31 -8.40
C ILE A 490 -4.15 40.18 -7.79
N ASP A 491 -4.66 39.80 -6.61
CA ASP A 491 -5.66 40.50 -5.79
C ASP A 491 -5.05 41.33 -4.66
N LEU A 492 -3.73 41.43 -4.58
CA LEU A 492 -3.06 42.30 -3.61
C LEU A 492 -3.29 43.76 -4.03
N PRO A 493 -3.84 44.64 -3.17
CA PRO A 493 -3.90 46.07 -3.47
C PRO A 493 -2.49 46.68 -3.46
N GLY A 494 -2.16 47.45 -4.49
CA GLY A 494 -0.93 48.22 -4.60
C GLY A 494 -0.91 49.45 -3.68
N GLY A 495 0.14 50.26 -3.80
CA GLY A 495 0.29 51.50 -3.01
C GLY A 495 -0.79 52.57 -3.29
N ASP A 496 -1.41 52.52 -4.45
CA ASP A 496 -2.56 53.35 -4.87
C ASP A 496 -3.93 52.72 -4.56
N GLY A 497 -3.94 51.47 -4.07
CA GLY A 497 -5.13 50.68 -3.77
C GLY A 497 -5.65 49.84 -4.95
N GLN A 498 -5.05 49.90 -6.14
CA GLN A 498 -5.43 49.04 -7.28
C GLN A 498 -4.60 47.76 -7.29
N SER A 499 -5.22 46.66 -7.70
CA SER A 499 -4.60 45.35 -7.83
C SER A 499 -4.16 45.05 -9.28
N LEU A 500 -3.25 44.08 -9.46
CA LEU A 500 -2.86 43.59 -10.79
C LEU A 500 -4.05 43.04 -11.59
N LEU A 501 -5.05 42.48 -10.88
CA LEU A 501 -6.32 42.03 -11.45
C LEU A 501 -7.11 43.20 -12.04
N GLU A 502 -7.33 44.28 -11.27
CA GLU A 502 -8.06 45.46 -11.73
C GLU A 502 -7.34 46.15 -12.89
N ALA A 503 -6.00 46.23 -12.82
CA ALA A 503 -5.18 46.75 -13.92
C ALA A 503 -5.36 45.93 -15.21
N TYR A 504 -5.35 44.59 -15.11
CA TYR A 504 -5.56 43.69 -16.26
C TYR A 504 -6.98 43.73 -16.82
N GLN A 505 -8.00 43.87 -15.97
CA GLN A 505 -9.39 44.01 -16.38
C GLN A 505 -9.67 45.37 -17.04
N ALA A 506 -8.94 46.42 -16.66
CA ALA A 506 -9.02 47.74 -17.30
C ALA A 506 -8.25 47.79 -18.63
N ASP A 507 -7.06 47.18 -18.68
CA ASP A 507 -6.24 47.02 -19.88
C ASP A 507 -5.42 45.72 -19.81
N GLU A 508 -5.72 44.76 -20.69
CA GLU A 508 -4.96 43.50 -20.75
C GLU A 508 -3.49 43.71 -21.14
N ASP A 509 -3.16 44.82 -21.82
CA ASP A 509 -1.78 45.18 -22.16
C ASP A 509 -1.02 45.75 -20.96
N SER A 510 -1.66 45.93 -19.80
CA SER A 510 -0.95 46.07 -18.53
C SER A 510 -0.03 44.88 -18.25
N LEU A 511 -0.38 43.65 -18.70
CA LEU A 511 0.42 42.43 -18.51
C LEU A 511 1.75 42.48 -19.27
N ASN A 512 2.73 43.13 -18.64
CA ASN A 512 4.06 43.40 -19.15
C ASN A 512 5.05 43.56 -17.98
N HIS A 513 6.35 43.55 -18.27
CA HIS A 513 7.40 43.46 -17.26
C HIS A 513 7.49 44.72 -16.39
N SER A 514 7.45 45.92 -16.99
CA SER A 514 7.59 47.16 -16.21
C SER A 514 6.44 47.34 -15.22
N ASN A 515 5.19 47.17 -15.67
CA ASN A 515 4.01 47.38 -14.83
C ASN A 515 3.98 46.43 -13.62
N TRP A 516 4.44 45.17 -13.78
CA TRP A 516 4.54 44.22 -12.66
C TRP A 516 5.68 44.57 -11.71
N MET A 517 6.81 45.07 -12.23
CA MET A 517 7.91 45.57 -11.40
C MET A 517 7.49 46.81 -10.60
N ASP A 518 6.87 47.80 -11.26
CA ASP A 518 6.40 49.05 -10.66
C ASP A 518 5.35 48.76 -9.57
N PHE A 519 4.39 47.85 -9.84
CA PHE A 519 3.44 47.38 -8.83
C PHE A 519 4.15 46.77 -7.62
N TYR A 520 5.11 45.86 -7.83
CA TYR A 520 5.80 45.16 -6.74
C TYR A 520 6.82 46.02 -5.96
N ASP A 521 7.27 47.15 -6.51
CA ASP A 521 8.13 48.10 -5.78
C ASP A 521 7.33 48.89 -4.73
N ASP A 522 6.06 49.24 -5.00
CA ASP A 522 5.20 50.03 -4.09
C ASP A 522 4.13 49.21 -3.33
N ALA A 523 3.79 47.98 -3.76
CA ALA A 523 2.75 47.18 -3.12
C ALA A 523 3.13 46.74 -1.68
N PRO A 524 2.27 46.97 -0.66
CA PRO A 524 2.52 46.52 0.71
C PRO A 524 2.51 44.98 0.83
N PRO A 525 3.15 44.40 1.87
CA PRO A 525 2.90 43.01 2.22
C PRO A 525 1.42 42.84 2.65
N PRO A 526 0.81 41.65 2.43
CA PRO A 526 -0.55 41.35 2.89
C PRO A 526 -0.73 41.64 4.40
N SER A 527 -1.90 42.15 4.80
CA SER A 527 -2.07 42.82 6.10
C SER A 527 -1.94 41.92 7.34
N ALA A 528 -2.09 40.61 7.22
CA ALA A 528 -1.84 39.61 8.25
C ALA A 528 -0.51 38.85 8.07
N SER A 529 0.31 39.23 7.08
CA SER A 529 1.61 38.62 6.84
C SER A 529 2.61 38.94 7.94
N THR A 530 3.46 37.96 8.24
CA THR A 530 4.64 38.15 9.11
C THR A 530 5.89 38.57 8.33
N SER A 531 5.80 38.61 6.99
CA SER A 531 6.86 39.12 6.12
C SER A 531 6.92 40.65 6.16
N LYS A 532 8.10 41.19 5.88
CA LYS A 532 8.30 42.64 5.65
C LYS A 532 8.30 43.02 4.16
N THR A 533 8.12 42.05 3.28
CA THR A 533 8.09 42.21 1.82
C THR A 533 6.86 41.51 1.26
N ASN A 534 6.32 42.03 0.17
CA ASN A 534 5.35 41.35 -0.67
C ASN A 534 5.96 40.08 -1.31
N ASN A 535 5.10 39.25 -1.91
CA ASN A 535 5.51 38.08 -2.67
C ASN A 535 5.51 38.44 -4.16
N GLN A 536 6.70 38.60 -4.76
CA GLN A 536 6.86 39.04 -6.15
C GLN A 536 6.70 37.87 -7.13
N GLY A 537 5.45 37.39 -7.26
CA GLY A 537 5.09 36.23 -8.08
C GLY A 537 5.13 36.51 -9.58
N ALA A 538 5.46 35.48 -10.36
CA ALA A 538 5.80 35.58 -11.77
C ALA A 538 5.03 34.58 -12.67
N LEU A 539 3.99 33.91 -12.17
CA LEU A 539 3.36 32.76 -12.83
C LEU A 539 2.97 32.99 -14.32
N PRO A 540 2.29 34.09 -14.72
CA PRO A 540 2.01 34.35 -16.15
C PRO A 540 3.27 34.54 -17.00
N PHE A 541 4.33 35.16 -16.44
CA PHE A 541 5.60 35.37 -17.13
C PHE A 541 6.40 34.08 -17.29
N ARG A 542 6.29 33.15 -16.33
CA ARG A 542 6.83 31.80 -16.47
C ARG A 542 6.18 31.06 -17.64
N ALA A 543 4.85 31.15 -17.74
CA ALA A 543 4.12 30.57 -18.87
C ALA A 543 4.53 31.21 -20.22
N TRP A 544 4.71 32.54 -20.28
CA TRP A 544 5.26 33.25 -21.45
C TRP A 544 6.61 32.64 -21.90
N GLN A 545 7.57 32.56 -20.98
CA GLN A 545 8.93 32.10 -21.24
C GLN A 545 8.95 30.64 -21.74
N ILE A 546 8.20 29.75 -21.08
CA ILE A 546 8.15 28.33 -21.46
C ILE A 546 7.43 28.17 -22.80
N PHE A 547 6.32 28.87 -23.04
CA PHE A 547 5.60 28.82 -24.31
C PHE A 547 6.48 29.27 -25.48
N ALA A 548 7.24 30.36 -25.33
CA ALA A 548 8.20 30.80 -26.34
C ALA A 548 9.23 29.71 -26.68
N LYS A 549 9.72 28.98 -25.67
CA LYS A 549 10.67 27.87 -25.84
C LYS A 549 10.02 26.62 -26.46
N ILE A 550 8.77 26.29 -26.14
CA ILE A 550 8.02 25.21 -26.82
C ILE A 550 7.89 25.51 -28.32
N VAL A 551 7.55 26.75 -28.69
CA VAL A 551 7.48 27.21 -30.09
C VAL A 551 8.84 27.09 -30.78
N GLU A 552 9.93 27.44 -30.09
CA GLU A 552 11.30 27.32 -30.59
C GLU A 552 11.70 25.86 -30.85
N PHE A 553 11.55 24.97 -29.86
CA PHE A 553 11.93 23.56 -29.97
C PHE A 553 11.14 22.81 -31.04
N ALA A 554 9.82 23.04 -31.14
CA ALA A 554 9.01 22.48 -32.21
C ALA A 554 9.50 22.91 -33.60
N ARG A 555 9.85 24.20 -33.78
CA ARG A 555 10.37 24.74 -35.04
C ARG A 555 11.74 24.16 -35.41
N GLN A 556 12.58 23.88 -34.41
CA GLN A 556 13.89 23.25 -34.57
C GLN A 556 13.80 21.72 -34.81
N GLY A 557 12.61 21.12 -34.62
CA GLY A 557 12.43 19.66 -34.69
C GLY A 557 12.93 18.90 -33.46
N ASP A 558 13.21 19.61 -32.36
CA ASP A 558 13.68 19.00 -31.12
C ASP A 558 12.50 18.48 -30.29
N GLY A 559 12.03 17.28 -30.65
CA GLY A 559 10.92 16.61 -29.97
C GLY A 559 11.16 16.33 -28.49
N ALA A 560 12.41 16.14 -28.07
CA ALA A 560 12.75 15.87 -26.69
C ALA A 560 12.63 17.13 -25.83
N ARG A 561 13.29 18.24 -26.21
CA ARG A 561 13.14 19.53 -25.52
C ARG A 561 11.71 20.09 -25.61
N PHE A 562 11.03 19.87 -26.75
CA PHE A 562 9.61 20.19 -26.90
C PHE A 562 8.75 19.46 -25.86
N LEU A 563 8.88 18.13 -25.76
CA LEU A 563 8.12 17.35 -24.78
C LEU A 563 8.46 17.79 -23.35
N THR A 564 9.74 17.90 -23.01
CA THR A 564 10.20 18.34 -21.68
C THR A 564 9.58 19.69 -21.31
N ALA A 565 9.58 20.66 -22.23
CA ALA A 565 9.04 21.99 -21.97
C ALA A 565 7.50 22.00 -21.91
N ALA A 566 6.84 21.23 -22.77
CA ALA A 566 5.38 21.08 -22.76
C ALA A 566 4.86 20.46 -21.45
N GLY A 567 5.57 19.47 -20.92
CA GLY A 567 5.26 18.87 -19.61
C GLY A 567 5.56 19.82 -18.44
N CYS A 568 6.69 20.53 -18.46
CA CYS A 568 6.98 21.55 -17.44
C CYS A 568 5.92 22.68 -17.45
N LEU A 569 5.35 23.05 -18.61
CA LEU A 569 4.25 24.01 -18.69
C LEU A 569 2.97 23.48 -18.02
N ALA A 570 2.73 22.17 -18.01
CA ALA A 570 1.56 21.57 -17.38
C ALA A 570 1.50 21.87 -15.87
N HIS A 571 2.67 21.93 -15.22
CA HIS A 571 2.81 22.33 -13.82
C HIS A 571 2.25 23.73 -13.57
N TYR A 572 2.80 24.74 -14.25
CA TYR A 572 2.44 26.14 -14.02
C TYR A 572 1.00 26.47 -14.50
N VAL A 573 0.45 25.72 -15.45
CA VAL A 573 -0.99 25.81 -15.79
C VAL A 573 -1.86 25.13 -14.71
N GLY A 574 -1.31 24.13 -14.00
CA GLY A 574 -1.89 23.54 -12.81
C GLY A 574 -1.93 24.51 -11.63
N ASP A 575 -0.79 25.11 -11.27
CA ASP A 575 -0.71 26.21 -10.30
C ASP A 575 -1.73 27.31 -10.65
N ALA A 576 -1.81 27.71 -11.93
CA ALA A 576 -2.69 28.78 -12.39
C ALA A 576 -4.21 28.48 -12.27
N CYS A 577 -4.60 27.21 -12.22
CA CYS A 577 -6.01 26.84 -11.99
C CYS A 577 -6.33 26.65 -10.50
N GLN A 578 -5.36 26.76 -9.59
CA GLN A 578 -5.59 26.73 -8.15
C GLN A 578 -5.79 28.16 -7.62
N PRO A 579 -6.96 28.50 -7.04
CA PRO A 579 -7.26 29.88 -6.66
C PRO A 579 -6.27 30.50 -5.68
N LEU A 580 -5.69 29.69 -4.78
CA LEU A 580 -4.74 30.16 -3.75
C LEU A 580 -3.40 30.62 -4.34
N HIS A 581 -2.92 30.07 -5.46
CA HIS A 581 -1.70 30.55 -6.14
C HIS A 581 -1.91 31.88 -6.86
N SER A 582 -3.16 32.29 -7.06
CA SER A 582 -3.49 33.60 -7.62
C SER A 582 -3.64 34.72 -6.56
N SER A 583 -3.41 34.43 -5.26
CA SER A 583 -3.96 35.24 -4.17
C SER A 583 -3.00 35.57 -3.04
N GLN A 584 -3.11 36.79 -2.51
CA GLN A 584 -2.59 37.18 -1.19
C GLN A 584 -3.15 36.31 -0.03
N HIS A 585 -4.17 35.48 -0.28
CA HIS A 585 -4.72 34.50 0.65
C HIS A 585 -4.09 33.10 0.53
N SER A 586 -2.97 32.98 -0.18
CA SER A 586 -2.29 31.72 -0.55
C SER A 586 -2.18 30.66 0.55
N ASP A 587 -1.92 31.02 1.81
CA ASP A 587 -1.95 30.09 2.97
C ASP A 587 -2.89 30.58 4.11
N GLY A 588 -3.81 31.48 3.80
CA GLY A 588 -4.80 32.03 4.74
C GLY A 588 -5.10 33.50 4.49
N LEU A 589 -6.27 33.95 4.98
CA LEU A 589 -6.77 35.32 4.80
C LEU A 589 -5.70 36.38 5.08
N ASN A 590 -5.57 37.32 4.13
CA ASN A 590 -4.62 38.44 4.15
C ASN A 590 -3.14 38.06 4.40
N GLY A 591 -2.70 36.90 3.95
CA GLY A 591 -1.33 36.41 4.13
C GLY A 591 -1.07 35.78 5.50
N ALA A 592 -2.12 35.44 6.24
CA ALA A 592 -2.00 34.54 7.38
C ALA A 592 -1.44 33.18 6.93
N ARG A 593 -0.73 32.47 7.82
CA ARG A 593 -0.09 31.17 7.52
C ARG A 593 -0.74 30.06 8.33
N THR A 594 -1.91 29.64 7.87
CA THR A 594 -2.83 28.76 8.59
C THR A 594 -2.65 27.27 8.24
N GLY A 595 -1.94 26.97 7.15
CA GLY A 595 -1.86 25.63 6.57
C GLY A 595 -3.06 25.27 5.69
N VAL A 596 -3.89 26.24 5.29
CA VAL A 596 -5.02 25.99 4.37
C VAL A 596 -4.54 25.60 2.98
N HIS A 597 -3.39 26.11 2.53
CA HIS A 597 -2.83 25.80 1.21
C HIS A 597 -2.70 24.29 1.01
N ALA A 598 -1.87 23.67 1.86
CA ALA A 598 -1.71 22.22 1.92
C ALA A 598 -2.99 21.49 2.34
N THR A 599 -3.90 22.09 3.11
CA THR A 599 -5.14 21.36 3.47
C THR A 599 -6.12 21.27 2.30
N TYR A 600 -6.24 22.34 1.51
CA TYR A 600 -7.05 22.38 0.31
C TYR A 600 -6.37 21.57 -0.80
N GLU A 601 -5.18 21.95 -1.27
CA GLU A 601 -4.53 21.40 -2.47
C GLU A 601 -3.90 20.03 -2.25
N ASP A 602 -3.37 19.76 -1.05
CA ASP A 602 -2.83 18.44 -0.71
C ASP A 602 -3.92 17.56 -0.10
N ASN A 603 -4.34 17.82 1.13
CA ASN A 603 -5.05 16.81 1.91
C ASN A 603 -6.50 16.57 1.43
N MET A 604 -7.20 17.59 0.94
CA MET A 604 -8.61 17.47 0.53
C MET A 604 -8.73 16.89 -0.89
N VAL A 605 -7.94 17.38 -1.84
CA VAL A 605 -7.98 16.84 -3.22
C VAL A 605 -7.52 15.36 -3.24
N ASP A 606 -6.69 14.95 -2.27
CA ASP A 606 -6.37 13.54 -1.96
C ASP A 606 -7.58 12.72 -1.55
N ALA A 607 -8.27 13.14 -0.48
CA ALA A 607 -9.45 12.44 0.05
C ALA A 607 -10.59 12.29 -0.98
N HIS A 608 -10.62 13.15 -2.01
CA HIS A 608 -11.65 13.21 -3.06
C HIS A 608 -11.10 12.95 -4.47
N ALA A 609 -9.96 12.26 -4.56
CA ALA A 609 -9.31 11.89 -5.81
C ALA A 609 -10.26 11.22 -6.82
N ASP A 610 -11.07 10.27 -6.38
CA ASP A 610 -11.94 9.50 -7.27
C ASP A 610 -13.18 10.29 -7.70
N ASP A 611 -13.70 11.16 -6.83
CA ASP A 611 -14.82 12.05 -7.15
C ASP A 611 -14.45 12.98 -8.31
N ILE A 612 -13.27 13.61 -8.22
CA ILE A 612 -12.72 14.45 -9.29
C ILE A 612 -12.48 13.65 -10.57
N ALA A 613 -11.97 12.41 -10.47
CA ALA A 613 -11.71 11.57 -11.65
C ALA A 613 -13.02 11.17 -12.36
N ARG A 614 -14.09 10.92 -11.60
CA ARG A 614 -15.43 10.60 -12.09
C ARG A 614 -16.08 11.79 -12.80
N GLU A 615 -15.91 12.99 -12.27
CA GLU A 615 -16.68 14.19 -12.67
C GLU A 615 -15.97 15.06 -13.72
N ILE A 616 -14.64 15.04 -13.81
CA ILE A 616 -13.86 15.91 -14.71
C ILE A 616 -14.26 15.81 -16.19
N SER A 617 -14.61 14.60 -16.66
CA SER A 617 -15.08 14.38 -18.04
C SER A 617 -16.49 14.91 -18.31
N GLY A 618 -17.28 15.15 -17.27
CA GLY A 618 -18.55 15.86 -17.33
C GLY A 618 -18.34 17.37 -17.31
N ALA A 619 -17.55 17.87 -16.35
CA ALA A 619 -17.20 19.29 -16.22
C ALA A 619 -16.61 19.85 -17.52
N ILE A 620 -15.61 19.19 -18.12
CA ILE A 620 -14.99 19.63 -19.40
C ILE A 620 -16.04 19.77 -20.54
N LYS A 621 -17.12 18.98 -20.56
CA LYS A 621 -18.16 19.07 -21.60
C LYS A 621 -19.14 20.22 -21.37
N ASN A 622 -19.36 20.58 -20.11
CA ASN A 622 -20.33 21.58 -19.66
C ASN A 622 -19.67 22.92 -19.28
N LEU A 623 -18.34 23.00 -19.37
CA LEU A 623 -17.52 24.11 -18.90
C LEU A 623 -17.93 25.43 -19.53
N SER A 624 -18.20 26.42 -18.68
CA SER A 624 -18.53 27.80 -19.09
C SER A 624 -17.31 28.57 -19.64
N PHE A 625 -16.11 28.20 -19.19
CA PHE A 625 -14.84 28.78 -19.62
C PHE A 625 -14.39 28.28 -21.00
N THR A 626 -13.97 29.20 -21.87
CA THR A 626 -13.31 28.90 -23.15
C THR A 626 -11.98 29.65 -23.21
N PRO A 627 -10.83 28.96 -23.35
CA PRO A 627 -9.53 29.61 -23.48
C PRO A 627 -9.48 30.60 -24.65
N ARG A 628 -8.84 31.75 -24.45
CA ARG A 628 -8.66 32.77 -25.50
C ARG A 628 -7.89 32.23 -26.71
N THR A 629 -7.98 32.96 -27.83
CA THR A 629 -7.11 32.70 -28.98
C THR A 629 -5.68 33.12 -28.66
N ILE A 630 -4.73 32.20 -28.79
CA ILE A 630 -3.31 32.43 -28.51
C ILE A 630 -2.56 32.59 -29.85
N GLY A 631 -2.10 33.80 -30.15
CA GLY A 631 -1.36 34.14 -31.37
C GLY A 631 0.14 34.42 -31.15
N SER A 632 0.56 34.58 -29.89
CA SER A 632 1.91 34.94 -29.48
C SER A 632 2.26 34.36 -28.09
N PRO A 633 3.54 34.36 -27.69
CA PRO A 633 3.93 34.03 -26.32
C PRO A 633 3.32 34.95 -25.25
N ARG A 634 3.02 36.21 -25.58
CA ARG A 634 2.30 37.12 -24.69
C ARG A 634 0.83 36.69 -24.50
N ASP A 635 0.16 36.24 -25.56
CA ASP A 635 -1.20 35.73 -25.46
C ASP A 635 -1.28 34.44 -24.64
N ALA A 636 -0.20 33.66 -24.57
CA ALA A 636 -0.11 32.50 -23.68
C ALA A 636 -0.08 32.93 -22.20
N ALA A 637 0.62 34.02 -21.88
CA ALA A 637 0.60 34.62 -20.55
C ALA A 637 -0.79 35.19 -20.20
N LYS A 638 -1.44 35.86 -21.16
CA LYS A 638 -2.83 36.34 -21.03
C LYS A 638 -3.83 35.18 -20.83
N ALA A 639 -3.66 34.06 -21.54
CA ALA A 639 -4.49 32.87 -21.34
C ALA A 639 -4.33 32.23 -19.94
N VAL A 640 -3.13 32.31 -19.36
CA VAL A 640 -2.88 31.91 -17.96
C VAL A 640 -3.50 32.91 -16.98
N MET A 641 -3.43 34.22 -17.25
CA MET A 641 -4.11 35.24 -16.46
C MET A 641 -5.64 35.05 -16.47
N ASP A 642 -6.25 34.82 -17.64
CA ASP A 642 -7.69 34.52 -17.77
C ASP A 642 -8.09 33.27 -16.97
N LEU A 643 -7.25 32.23 -16.94
CA LEU A 643 -7.47 31.02 -16.16
C LEU A 643 -7.41 31.30 -14.65
N MET A 644 -6.45 32.10 -14.18
CA MET A 644 -6.34 32.51 -12.78
C MET A 644 -7.56 33.33 -12.33
N ILE A 645 -8.06 34.21 -13.19
CA ILE A 645 -9.28 35.00 -12.98
C ILE A 645 -10.48 34.07 -12.88
N PHE A 646 -10.68 33.18 -13.86
CA PHE A 646 -11.76 32.21 -13.83
C PHE A 646 -11.71 31.31 -12.60
N ALA A 647 -10.51 30.85 -12.20
CA ALA A 647 -10.34 30.00 -11.03
C ALA A 647 -10.79 30.70 -9.74
N ARG A 648 -10.37 31.95 -9.56
CA ARG A 648 -10.80 32.82 -8.45
C ARG A 648 -12.30 33.11 -8.46
N ASP A 649 -12.86 33.49 -9.60
CA ASP A 649 -14.26 33.89 -9.69
C ASP A 649 -15.20 32.69 -9.46
N THR A 650 -14.76 31.50 -9.91
CA THR A 650 -15.48 30.23 -9.71
C THR A 650 -15.33 29.71 -8.29
N LEU A 651 -14.13 29.79 -7.71
CA LEU A 651 -13.82 29.36 -6.35
C LEU A 651 -13.01 30.42 -5.59
N PRO A 652 -13.67 31.39 -4.92
CA PRO A 652 -12.96 32.48 -4.24
C PRO A 652 -11.99 31.98 -3.14
N PRO A 653 -10.74 32.45 -3.12
CA PRO A 653 -9.75 32.12 -2.07
C PRO A 653 -10.27 32.35 -0.64
N GLU A 654 -11.10 33.37 -0.45
CA GLU A 654 -11.81 33.69 0.80
C GLU A 654 -12.77 32.57 1.20
N THR A 655 -13.48 31.96 0.26
CA THR A 655 -14.39 30.84 0.52
C THR A 655 -13.61 29.63 1.03
N ILE A 656 -12.49 29.28 0.38
CA ILE A 656 -11.60 28.20 0.84
C ILE A 656 -11.09 28.50 2.26
N CYS A 657 -10.53 29.71 2.47
CA CYS A 657 -9.95 30.10 3.75
C CYS A 657 -10.97 30.19 4.89
N THR A 658 -12.17 30.71 4.64
CA THR A 658 -13.22 30.84 5.67
C THR A 658 -13.83 29.49 6.00
N THR A 659 -14.04 28.62 5.01
CA THR A 659 -14.50 27.23 5.21
C THR A 659 -13.52 26.46 6.07
N TYR A 660 -12.23 26.52 5.73
CA TYR A 660 -11.17 25.91 6.52
C TYR A 660 -11.10 26.44 7.96
N ASN A 661 -11.08 27.76 8.15
CA ASN A 661 -11.04 28.36 9.49
C ASN A 661 -12.27 28.02 10.33
N LYS A 662 -13.45 27.86 9.71
CA LYS A 662 -14.69 27.44 10.37
C LYS A 662 -14.67 25.95 10.75
N ALA A 663 -14.14 25.09 9.89
CA ALA A 663 -13.98 23.66 10.17
C ALA A 663 -12.84 23.36 11.17
N ARG A 664 -11.86 24.27 11.27
CA ARG A 664 -10.68 24.17 12.14
C ARG A 664 -10.56 25.36 13.11
N PRO A 665 -11.52 25.56 14.03
CA PRO A 665 -11.51 26.67 14.97
C PRO A 665 -10.31 26.57 15.94
N GLY A 666 -9.70 27.72 16.27
CA GLY A 666 -8.61 27.79 17.28
C GLY A 666 -7.21 27.45 16.76
N GLN A 667 -6.89 27.90 15.53
CA GLN A 667 -5.58 27.89 14.83
C GLN A 667 -4.38 27.28 15.58
N HIS A 668 -3.74 26.30 14.90
CA HIS A 668 -2.53 25.56 15.30
C HIS A 668 -2.67 24.37 16.26
N THR A 669 -3.87 24.04 16.76
CA THR A 669 -4.06 22.89 17.69
C THR A 669 -4.65 21.64 17.03
N SER A 670 -5.65 21.76 16.16
CA SER A 670 -6.26 20.64 15.44
C SER A 670 -5.46 20.21 14.20
N ALA A 671 -5.48 18.92 13.83
CA ALA A 671 -4.74 18.39 12.69
C ALA A 671 -5.26 18.93 11.32
N THR A 672 -4.35 19.16 10.38
CA THR A 672 -4.65 19.61 9.00
C THR A 672 -5.19 18.50 8.08
N LYS A 673 -5.17 17.25 8.55
CA LYS A 673 -5.67 16.04 7.86
C LYS A 673 -6.92 15.45 8.50
N ALA A 674 -7.56 16.17 9.43
CA ALA A 674 -8.75 15.66 10.10
C ALA A 674 -9.90 15.51 9.09
N PRO A 675 -10.53 14.32 8.94
CA PRO A 675 -11.56 14.07 7.90
C PRO A 675 -12.64 15.15 7.85
N ALA A 676 -13.21 15.52 9.00
CA ALA A 676 -14.22 16.58 9.09
C ALA A 676 -13.79 17.97 8.56
N VAL A 677 -12.48 18.25 8.42
CA VAL A 677 -11.96 19.48 7.78
C VAL A 677 -11.88 19.30 6.27
N LEU A 678 -11.50 18.11 5.80
CA LEU A 678 -11.42 17.76 4.38
C LEU A 678 -12.83 17.66 3.79
N ASP A 679 -13.73 16.94 4.47
CA ASP A 679 -15.16 16.84 4.13
C ASP A 679 -15.82 18.23 4.10
N ALA A 680 -15.52 19.11 5.06
CA ALA A 680 -16.09 20.45 5.08
C ALA A 680 -15.62 21.32 3.90
N LEU A 681 -14.34 21.19 3.51
CA LEU A 681 -13.80 21.82 2.31
C LEU A 681 -14.44 21.23 1.05
N TRP A 682 -14.49 19.91 0.90
CA TRP A 682 -15.06 19.26 -0.28
C TRP A 682 -16.56 19.56 -0.46
N ASN A 683 -17.36 19.44 0.61
CA ASN A 683 -18.79 19.75 0.56
C ASN A 683 -19.10 21.22 0.24
N THR A 684 -18.12 22.13 0.33
CA THR A 684 -18.28 23.57 0.04
C THR A 684 -17.61 24.00 -1.26
N CYS A 685 -16.53 23.33 -1.66
CA CYS A 685 -15.63 23.76 -2.74
C CYS A 685 -15.45 22.70 -3.84
N GLY A 686 -15.92 21.46 -3.66
CA GLY A 686 -15.56 20.32 -4.49
C GLY A 686 -16.01 20.43 -5.94
N GLU A 687 -17.27 20.80 -6.19
CA GLU A 687 -17.82 21.02 -7.53
C GLU A 687 -17.01 22.09 -8.28
N GLN A 688 -16.75 23.23 -7.63
CA GLN A 688 -15.94 24.31 -8.20
C GLN A 688 -14.47 23.90 -8.39
N THR A 689 -13.94 23.04 -7.52
CA THR A 689 -12.59 22.46 -7.66
C THR A 689 -12.49 21.63 -8.94
N VAL A 690 -13.52 20.86 -9.29
CA VAL A 690 -13.57 20.11 -10.56
C VAL A 690 -13.65 21.07 -11.76
N ASP A 691 -14.45 22.13 -11.68
CA ASP A 691 -14.58 23.12 -12.76
C ASP A 691 -13.28 23.88 -13.05
N VAL A 692 -12.53 24.30 -12.02
CA VAL A 692 -11.24 25.00 -12.23
C VAL A 692 -10.17 24.05 -12.78
N ILE A 693 -10.15 22.78 -12.35
CA ILE A 693 -9.28 21.74 -12.94
C ILE A 693 -9.66 21.49 -14.42
N ALA A 694 -10.95 21.49 -14.76
CA ALA A 694 -11.42 21.38 -16.14
C ALA A 694 -10.95 22.56 -17.00
N ALA A 695 -11.03 23.80 -16.46
CA ALA A 695 -10.49 25.00 -17.09
C ALA A 695 -8.97 24.93 -17.31
N GLY A 696 -8.21 24.41 -16.34
CA GLY A 696 -6.78 24.14 -16.49
C GLY A 696 -6.48 23.18 -17.64
N ALA A 697 -7.20 22.06 -17.73
CA ALA A 697 -7.01 21.05 -18.77
C ALA A 697 -7.31 21.56 -20.19
N VAL A 698 -8.39 22.33 -20.38
CA VAL A 698 -8.69 22.94 -21.69
C VAL A 698 -7.69 24.04 -22.06
N THR A 699 -7.21 24.81 -21.08
CA THR A 699 -6.21 25.88 -21.29
C THR A 699 -4.86 25.31 -21.70
N LEU A 700 -4.38 24.27 -21.01
CA LEU A 700 -3.13 23.58 -21.36
C LEU A 700 -3.18 22.98 -22.78
N SER A 701 -4.30 22.36 -23.14
CA SER A 701 -4.55 21.86 -24.51
C SER A 701 -4.52 22.98 -25.55
N ALA A 702 -5.14 24.13 -25.26
CA ALA A 702 -5.12 25.30 -26.13
C ALA A 702 -3.69 25.88 -26.31
N LEU A 703 -2.93 25.96 -25.21
CA LEU A 703 -1.52 26.39 -25.21
C LEU A 703 -0.66 25.47 -26.09
N TRP A 704 -0.72 24.16 -25.89
CA TRP A 704 0.05 23.21 -26.72
C TRP A 704 -0.35 23.26 -28.20
N ALA A 705 -1.65 23.36 -28.51
CA ALA A 705 -2.14 23.47 -29.88
C ALA A 705 -1.72 24.79 -30.56
N ALA A 706 -1.69 25.90 -29.81
CA ALA A 706 -1.22 27.19 -30.29
C ALA A 706 0.29 27.20 -30.51
N ALA A 707 1.07 26.67 -29.56
CA ALA A 707 2.53 26.58 -29.69
C ALA A 707 2.94 25.74 -30.91
N TRP A 708 2.27 24.61 -31.14
CA TRP A 708 2.42 23.81 -32.36
C TRP A 708 2.13 24.63 -33.62
N LYS A 709 0.98 25.30 -33.68
CA LYS A 709 0.60 26.15 -34.83
C LYS A 709 1.60 27.27 -35.12
N LEU A 710 2.13 27.93 -34.08
CA LEU A 710 3.08 29.04 -34.20
C LEU A 710 4.52 28.59 -34.50
N SER A 711 4.86 27.32 -34.22
CA SER A 711 6.16 26.77 -34.59
C SER A 711 6.35 26.72 -36.11
N GLY A 712 5.28 26.40 -36.85
CA GLY A 712 5.33 26.10 -38.29
C GLY A 712 5.81 24.68 -38.62
N ALA A 713 5.99 23.81 -37.60
CA ALA A 713 6.44 22.43 -37.78
C ALA A 713 5.43 21.58 -38.59
N ALA A 714 5.96 20.63 -39.36
CA ALA A 714 5.17 19.81 -40.25
C ALA A 714 4.52 18.63 -39.50
N ASN A 715 3.27 18.28 -39.84
CA ASN A 715 2.52 17.20 -39.17
C ASN A 715 3.08 15.79 -39.40
N ASP A 716 4.03 15.64 -40.32
CA ASP A 716 4.77 14.43 -40.70
C ASP A 716 6.22 14.44 -40.18
N SER A 717 6.58 15.38 -39.29
CA SER A 717 7.91 15.45 -38.66
C SER A 717 8.22 14.15 -37.89
N ASP A 718 9.33 13.47 -38.22
CA ASP A 718 9.65 12.12 -37.71
C ASP A 718 9.51 11.96 -36.19
N TRP A 719 9.96 12.96 -35.43
CA TRP A 719 9.95 12.97 -33.96
C TRP A 719 8.54 12.87 -33.34
N LEU A 720 7.48 13.23 -34.07
CA LEU A 720 6.08 13.05 -33.63
C LEU A 720 5.69 11.58 -33.45
N THR A 721 6.49 10.65 -34.00
CA THR A 721 6.30 9.20 -33.84
C THR A 721 7.16 8.58 -32.76
N THR A 722 8.08 9.35 -32.17
CA THR A 722 9.03 8.86 -31.15
C THR A 722 8.36 8.74 -29.79
N VAL A 723 8.55 7.59 -29.14
CA VAL A 723 8.35 7.41 -27.70
C VAL A 723 9.72 7.59 -27.05
N LEU A 724 9.84 8.60 -26.19
CA LEU A 724 11.08 8.99 -25.54
C LEU A 724 11.25 8.22 -24.22
N ASP A 725 12.48 7.90 -23.83
CA ASP A 725 12.78 7.34 -22.53
C ASP A 725 13.00 8.48 -21.51
N GLY A 726 12.22 8.47 -20.43
CA GLY A 726 12.30 9.51 -19.41
C GLY A 726 13.68 9.67 -18.78
N THR A 727 14.39 8.57 -18.55
CA THR A 727 15.68 8.56 -17.83
C THR A 727 16.84 8.96 -18.73
N THR A 728 16.84 8.54 -20.00
CA THR A 728 17.95 8.80 -20.92
C THR A 728 17.74 10.00 -21.82
N ASP A 729 16.52 10.27 -22.27
CA ASP A 729 16.25 11.36 -23.23
C ASP A 729 15.81 12.66 -22.53
N LEU A 730 15.03 12.57 -21.44
CA LEU A 730 14.36 13.74 -20.85
C LEU A 730 15.02 14.24 -19.55
N MET A 731 15.44 13.33 -18.67
CA MET A 731 16.09 13.65 -17.40
C MET A 731 17.37 14.48 -17.54
N PRO A 732 18.24 14.27 -18.54
CA PRO A 732 19.38 15.16 -18.77
C PRO A 732 18.95 16.59 -19.16
N ILE A 733 17.84 16.73 -19.89
CA ILE A 733 17.34 18.03 -20.36
C ILE A 733 16.83 18.87 -19.18
N TYR A 734 15.92 18.35 -18.35
CA TYR A 734 15.39 19.15 -17.24
C TYR A 734 16.38 19.34 -16.08
N GLN A 735 17.46 18.57 -16.03
CA GLN A 735 18.56 18.76 -15.07
C GLN A 735 19.61 19.77 -15.52
N ASP A 736 19.61 20.13 -16.80
CA ASP A 736 20.34 21.30 -17.29
C ASP A 736 19.78 22.55 -16.62
N LYS A 737 20.66 23.50 -16.28
CA LYS A 737 20.29 24.78 -15.68
C LYS A 737 19.99 25.86 -16.72
N ASP A 738 20.47 25.67 -17.94
CA ASP A 738 20.26 26.58 -19.06
C ASP A 738 18.97 26.23 -19.83
N PHE A 739 18.38 25.05 -19.57
CA PHE A 739 17.06 24.66 -20.06
C PHE A 739 15.95 25.30 -19.22
N LEU A 740 15.11 26.16 -19.82
CA LEU A 740 14.01 26.85 -19.16
C LEU A 740 14.44 27.55 -17.84
N THR A 741 15.54 28.30 -17.87
CA THR A 741 16.14 28.95 -16.70
C THR A 741 15.08 29.65 -15.83
N SER A 742 14.95 29.21 -14.58
CA SER A 742 13.98 29.76 -13.64
C SER A 742 14.55 31.05 -13.04
N LEU A 743 13.81 32.15 -13.21
CA LEU A 743 14.25 33.50 -12.86
C LEU A 743 13.17 34.20 -12.02
N HIS A 744 13.58 35.24 -11.30
CA HIS A 744 12.68 36.19 -10.65
C HIS A 744 12.51 37.40 -11.59
N LEU A 745 11.32 38.02 -11.65
CA LEU A 745 10.95 39.11 -12.58
C LEU A 745 12.09 40.08 -12.94
N LYS A 746 12.72 40.73 -11.95
CA LYS A 746 13.86 41.65 -12.13
C LYS A 746 15.10 41.13 -12.88
N TYR A 747 15.20 39.83 -13.17
CA TYR A 747 16.27 39.21 -13.94
C TYR A 747 15.84 38.72 -15.33
N LEU A 748 14.54 38.81 -15.67
CA LEU A 748 14.02 38.47 -16.99
C LEU A 748 14.40 39.55 -18.01
N GLY A 749 14.81 39.13 -19.21
CA GLY A 749 15.04 40.01 -20.36
C GLY A 749 14.14 39.71 -21.55
N GLN A 750 14.30 40.44 -22.65
CA GLN A 750 13.53 40.20 -23.89
C GLN A 750 13.77 38.81 -24.50
N ASP A 751 14.92 38.21 -24.24
CA ASP A 751 15.25 36.83 -24.67
C ASP A 751 14.44 35.77 -23.91
N ASP A 752 14.02 36.08 -22.67
CA ASP A 752 13.09 35.26 -21.87
C ASP A 752 11.63 35.57 -22.19
N LEU A 753 11.32 36.84 -22.46
CA LEU A 753 9.98 37.35 -22.70
C LEU A 753 9.87 38.04 -24.08
N PRO A 754 9.86 37.29 -25.19
CA PRO A 754 9.85 37.89 -26.53
C PRO A 754 8.60 38.73 -26.76
N GLY A 755 8.79 40.00 -27.14
CA GLY A 755 7.73 40.97 -27.36
C GLY A 755 7.24 41.71 -26.11
N SER A 756 7.95 41.61 -24.97
CA SER A 756 7.72 42.41 -23.76
C SER A 756 8.49 43.73 -23.76
N ASP A 757 8.23 44.56 -22.76
CA ASP A 757 9.03 45.74 -22.41
C ASP A 757 10.21 45.44 -21.45
N ALA A 758 10.50 44.16 -21.17
CA ALA A 758 11.64 43.76 -20.34
C ALA A 758 12.96 44.35 -20.87
N PRO A 759 13.97 44.59 -20.02
CA PRO A 759 15.24 45.12 -20.47
C PRO A 759 15.97 44.14 -21.41
N GLN A 760 16.60 44.66 -22.48
CA GLN A 760 17.42 43.84 -23.38
C GLN A 760 18.63 43.21 -22.67
N ASN A 761 19.15 43.89 -21.63
CA ASN A 761 20.27 43.44 -20.81
C ASN A 761 19.86 43.51 -19.33
N PRO A 762 19.12 42.53 -18.80
CA PRO A 762 18.77 42.50 -17.38
C PRO A 762 20.03 42.38 -16.50
N PRO A 763 19.95 42.75 -15.21
CA PRO A 763 21.03 42.45 -14.27
C PRO A 763 21.26 40.93 -14.19
N PRO A 764 22.50 40.46 -14.03
CA PRO A 764 22.77 39.03 -13.93
C PRO A 764 22.18 38.45 -12.63
N PRO A 765 21.59 37.24 -12.67
CA PRO A 765 21.13 36.56 -11.46
C PRO A 765 22.32 36.25 -10.54
N PRO A 766 22.19 36.35 -9.20
CA PRO A 766 23.23 35.97 -8.25
C PRO A 766 23.78 34.56 -8.52
N SER A 767 25.08 34.48 -8.78
CA SER A 767 25.77 33.23 -9.10
C SER A 767 25.58 32.17 -8.01
N SER A 768 25.37 30.92 -8.42
CA SER A 768 25.20 29.75 -7.53
C SER A 768 26.48 29.28 -6.80
N ALA A 769 27.43 30.20 -6.56
CA ALA A 769 28.63 29.94 -5.80
C ALA A 769 28.30 29.74 -4.30
N PRO A 770 28.90 28.75 -3.61
CA PRO A 770 28.72 28.61 -2.17
C PRO A 770 29.22 29.87 -1.46
N ALA A 771 28.39 30.42 -0.57
CA ALA A 771 28.77 31.59 0.23
C ALA A 771 30.08 31.29 0.97
N LYS A 772 31.17 32.01 0.61
CA LYS A 772 32.42 31.97 1.37
C LYS A 772 32.08 32.32 2.82
N LYS A 773 32.34 31.39 3.76
CA LYS A 773 32.07 31.57 5.18
C LYS A 773 32.57 32.94 5.62
N ALA A 774 31.65 33.85 5.94
CA ALA A 774 31.99 35.11 6.56
C ALA A 774 32.74 34.79 7.85
N ALA A 775 34.02 35.14 7.91
CA ALA A 775 34.85 34.87 9.07
C ALA A 775 34.25 35.62 10.27
N ARG A 776 33.70 34.87 11.23
CA ARG A 776 33.23 35.42 12.51
C ARG A 776 34.42 36.09 13.21
N LYS A 777 34.55 37.41 13.03
CA LYS A 777 35.40 38.23 13.90
C LYS A 777 34.87 38.07 15.33
N ALA A 778 35.70 37.52 16.21
CA ALA A 778 35.36 37.41 17.62
C ALA A 778 35.17 38.83 18.21
N PRO A 779 34.09 39.10 18.96
CA PRO A 779 33.94 40.38 19.65
C PRO A 779 35.00 40.54 20.73
N ALA A 780 35.70 41.67 20.74
CA ALA A 780 36.70 41.97 21.74
C ALA A 780 36.08 42.21 23.12
N LYS A 781 36.69 41.67 24.18
CA LYS A 781 36.34 42.04 25.57
C LYS A 781 36.73 43.50 25.84
N LYS A 782 35.78 44.31 26.32
CA LYS A 782 36.04 45.47 27.20
C LYS A 782 34.93 45.58 28.26
N ALA A 783 35.24 46.24 29.38
CA ALA A 783 34.60 45.98 30.67
C ALA A 783 34.03 47.23 31.36
N SER A 784 32.92 47.05 32.08
CA SER A 784 32.41 47.85 33.21
C SER A 784 31.01 47.32 33.62
N GLY A 785 30.61 47.15 34.88
CA GLY A 785 31.30 47.24 36.17
C GLY A 785 30.30 47.35 37.34
N LYS A 786 30.64 46.85 38.55
CA LYS A 786 29.96 47.04 39.86
C LYS A 786 28.52 46.44 40.02
N GLN A 787 28.03 46.05 41.21
CA GLN A 787 28.62 45.64 42.52
C GLN A 787 27.51 44.98 43.37
N ALA A 788 27.84 43.90 44.12
CA ALA A 788 27.21 43.40 45.39
C ALA A 788 25.67 43.17 45.45
N ALA A 789 25.09 42.23 46.20
CA ALA A 789 25.55 41.05 46.97
C ALA A 789 24.52 39.91 46.73
N HIS A 790 24.40 38.74 47.39
CA HIS A 790 24.97 38.04 48.56
C HIS A 790 24.74 36.51 48.30
N GLN A 791 25.14 35.48 49.05
CA GLN A 791 25.86 35.32 50.34
C GLN A 791 26.64 33.96 50.36
N ALA A 792 26.90 33.44 51.56
CA ALA A 792 27.40 32.14 52.00
C ALA A 792 27.37 30.89 51.07
N ALA A 793 28.56 30.27 50.96
CA ALA A 793 28.80 28.85 50.64
C ALA A 793 28.64 27.98 51.95
N PRO A 794 29.06 26.68 52.09
CA PRO A 794 30.02 25.93 51.27
C PRO A 794 29.87 24.37 51.14
N ALA A 795 30.81 23.79 50.36
CA ALA A 795 31.51 22.51 50.62
C ALA A 795 30.75 21.16 50.49
N LYS A 796 31.37 20.03 50.08
CA LYS A 796 32.76 19.79 49.60
C LYS A 796 32.88 18.47 48.81
N ALA A 797 33.61 18.54 47.70
CA ALA A 797 34.73 17.66 47.31
C ALA A 797 34.58 16.13 47.03
N THR A 798 35.15 15.76 45.87
CA THR A 798 35.94 14.53 45.59
C THR A 798 35.19 13.18 45.40
N LYS A 799 35.68 12.21 44.60
CA LYS A 799 37.03 11.99 44.01
C LYS A 799 37.00 11.14 42.71
N LYS A 800 38.08 11.21 41.91
CA LYS A 800 38.39 10.33 40.77
C LYS A 800 38.67 8.87 41.19
N ALA A 801 38.23 7.90 40.38
CA ALA A 801 39.00 6.75 39.81
C ALA A 801 37.99 5.84 39.05
N ALA A 802 38.13 5.40 37.79
CA ALA A 802 39.27 4.82 37.06
C ALA A 802 39.65 3.39 37.49
N ARG A 803 38.99 2.36 36.93
CA ARG A 803 39.67 1.10 36.54
C ARG A 803 38.87 0.25 35.53
N LYS A 804 39.63 -0.41 34.66
CA LYS A 804 39.19 -1.41 33.68
C LYS A 804 38.45 -2.59 34.34
N ARG A 805 37.41 -3.10 33.67
CA ARG A 805 37.52 -4.36 32.94
C ARG A 805 36.74 -4.26 31.63
#